data_AF-A0A0J5JTR1-F1
#
_entry.id   AF-A0A0J5JTR1-F1
#
_cell.length_a   1.000
_cell.length_b   1.000
_cell.length_c   1.000
_cell.angle_alpha   90.00
_cell.angle_beta   90.00
_cell.angle_gamma   90.00
#
_symmetry.space_group_name_H-M   'P 1'
#
loop_
_entity.id
_entity.type
_entity.pdbx_description
1 polymer ?
#
loop_
_entity_poly.entity_id
_entity_poly.type
_entity_poly.pdbx_seq_one_letter_code
_entity_poly.pdbx_strand_id
1 'polypeptide(L)'
;MNKLKFLLVSALAFLLFFSPVFTSVGSASNISIKLQNYVGNKTEIQINTTGQYKLENGNVRLSGADRFEVAANIASSGWNVSNTVFIVSQEAYADALSTAPYAFAKNAPILLTRPHSIPDTTKKKLQQLKPKEIIVIGGTNSVSNTVLNELKGITPTISRVNGADRYEVAKNISTLLGSSNRAIVVGGNAYADALSVAPYAAVNKIPILLTRDKSIPSPTSEALKGKTQVTVIGGTTSVSQNVFNQLPGTKNRIGGADRYEVSANIIQTLNLEASEVYLANGEKYADAFTGAVLAAKNNRPLLLTRATSIPSPVQTIIKSKNTKSFTILGGTLSVTREVENQLPNELYLDSSKTYHVKNSNGRIGVYEGTQLLKDFGSANFSMVPQAYNESNVIKLNNRPYLGKIEFLLENGFVRPYNRNIPFDDYLKGVVPAEMPASWEMEALKAQSVAARTYAYSTMGTTINDTQGFQVYRGYEWHVNTNNAIEATKGEILTFNGNPIGQNAVFSSSNGGFAESNSNLWGGSQIAYLTAKADSMDTSYQGWNLTMNKSQLDLDALDLKNPNSWWNATEEVQASSMNGLRKWLLDNHHSNSEFKIVGLNNIEPLNVNSSGRNKDTKIEIEYFVRDLSKGFVNESDGSLKKHTLSQTITANAFRTMFGTMNIKSTMYDVENGEETLKVVGNGFGHGVGMSQHGAQSRAKAGHNYKQILDFYYKGTNVTKR
;
A
#
# COMPACT_ATOMS: atom_id res chain seq x y z
N MET A 1 -45.14 -1.24 43.81
CA MET A 1 -44.35 -0.01 43.58
C MET A 1 -42.98 -0.43 43.06
N ASN A 2 -42.83 -0.64 41.75
CA ASN A 2 -42.50 0.32 40.67
C ASN A 2 -41.03 0.20 40.25
N LYS A 3 -40.85 -0.44 39.07
CA LYS A 3 -39.98 -0.10 37.91
C LYS A 3 -38.50 0.29 38.19
N LEU A 4 -37.49 -0.27 37.51
CA LEU A 4 -37.27 -0.14 36.06
C LEU A 4 -36.14 -1.10 35.58
N LYS A 5 -36.39 -1.84 34.49
CA LYS A 5 -35.38 -2.49 33.62
C LYS A 5 -34.89 -1.48 32.58
N PHE A 6 -33.63 -1.55 32.13
CA PHE A 6 -33.24 -1.01 30.82
C PHE A 6 -32.15 -1.85 30.14
N LEU A 7 -32.42 -2.19 28.88
CA LEU A 7 -31.50 -2.66 27.83
C LEU A 7 -30.44 -1.60 27.50
N LEU A 8 -29.31 -2.00 26.91
CA LEU A 8 -28.92 -1.43 25.61
C LEU A 8 -27.97 -2.34 24.81
N VAL A 9 -28.28 -2.39 23.51
CA VAL A 9 -27.67 -3.10 22.38
C VAL A 9 -26.92 -2.07 21.52
N SER A 10 -25.80 -2.50 20.92
CA SER A 10 -25.07 -1.93 19.77
C SER A 10 -25.25 -0.44 19.44
N ALA A 11 -24.19 0.35 19.66
CA ALA A 11 -24.00 1.66 19.05
C ALA A 11 -22.50 1.89 18.79
N LEU A 12 -22.09 1.97 17.53
CA LEU A 12 -20.89 2.72 17.14
C LEU A 12 -21.01 3.22 15.70
N ALA A 13 -21.75 4.32 15.53
CA ALA A 13 -21.62 5.25 14.42
C ALA A 13 -22.12 6.62 14.92
N PHE A 14 -21.27 7.33 15.66
CA PHE A 14 -21.55 8.70 16.08
C PHE A 14 -21.02 9.68 15.03
N LEU A 15 -21.98 10.32 14.36
CA LEU A 15 -22.02 11.72 13.91
C LEU A 15 -20.73 12.55 14.02
N LEU A 16 -20.25 13.00 12.86
CA LEU A 16 -19.63 14.33 12.72
C LEU A 16 -20.50 15.15 11.76
N PHE A 17 -21.25 16.10 12.31
CA PHE A 17 -21.87 17.19 11.56
C PHE A 17 -20.76 18.12 11.06
N PHE A 18 -20.50 18.11 9.75
CA PHE A 18 -19.95 19.25 9.04
C PHE A 18 -20.92 19.58 7.91
N SER A 19 -21.56 20.73 7.99
CA SER A 19 -22.29 21.31 6.86
C SER A 19 -21.28 21.61 5.75
N PRO A 20 -21.37 21.03 4.54
CA PRO A 20 -20.50 21.44 3.46
C PRO A 20 -20.99 22.79 2.95
N VAL A 21 -20.11 23.79 3.04
CA VAL A 21 -20.24 25.02 2.26
C VAL A 21 -20.16 24.60 0.78
N PHE A 22 -21.26 24.79 0.05
CA PHE A 22 -21.27 24.59 -1.39
C PHE A 22 -20.44 25.69 -2.05
N THR A 23 -19.18 25.39 -2.38
CA THR A 23 -18.42 26.18 -3.33
C THR A 23 -18.69 25.64 -4.73
N SER A 24 -19.27 26.49 -5.59
CA SER A 24 -19.41 26.22 -7.01
C SER A 24 -18.02 26.21 -7.65
N VAL A 25 -17.55 25.02 -8.05
CA VAL A 25 -16.39 24.88 -8.93
C VAL A 25 -16.79 23.96 -10.08
N GLY A 26 -16.98 24.55 -11.26
CA GLY A 26 -17.00 23.79 -12.50
C GLY A 26 -15.60 23.25 -12.78
N SER A 27 -15.39 21.96 -12.51
CA SER A 27 -14.23 21.17 -12.97
C SER A 27 -14.56 19.70 -12.77
N ALA A 28 -14.15 18.84 -13.71
CA ALA A 28 -14.58 17.44 -13.78
C ALA A 28 -14.58 16.73 -12.41
N SER A 29 -15.76 16.28 -12.01
CA SER A 29 -15.99 15.48 -10.83
C SER A 29 -15.25 14.14 -10.94
N ASN A 30 -14.18 13.97 -10.18
CA ASN A 30 -13.41 12.72 -10.16
C ASN A 30 -13.71 11.89 -8.91
N ILE A 31 -13.48 10.59 -8.99
CA ILE A 31 -13.54 9.66 -7.86
C ILE A 31 -12.28 8.82 -7.80
N SER A 32 -11.85 8.44 -6.60
CA SER A 32 -10.72 7.53 -6.40
C SER A 32 -11.18 6.26 -5.70
N ILE A 33 -10.60 5.11 -6.09
CA ILE A 33 -11.00 3.81 -5.56
C ILE A 33 -9.78 3.13 -4.94
N LYS A 34 -9.87 2.79 -3.65
CA LYS A 34 -8.98 1.84 -3.00
C LYS A 34 -9.34 0.44 -3.47
N LEU A 35 -8.39 -0.25 -4.08
CA LEU A 35 -8.59 -1.59 -4.64
C LEU A 35 -8.18 -2.64 -3.60
N GLN A 36 -9.19 -3.16 -2.90
CA GLN A 36 -9.03 -4.09 -1.78
C GLN A 36 -9.74 -5.42 -2.01
N ASN A 37 -10.98 -5.40 -2.48
CA ASN A 37 -11.82 -6.58 -2.63
C ASN A 37 -11.30 -7.52 -3.72
N TYR A 38 -11.04 -7.00 -4.93
CA TYR A 38 -10.69 -7.84 -6.07
C TYR A 38 -9.19 -8.11 -6.20
N VAL A 39 -8.36 -7.16 -5.77
CA VAL A 39 -6.91 -7.34 -5.72
C VAL A 39 -6.51 -8.20 -4.51
N GLY A 40 -7.24 -8.06 -3.40
CA GLY A 40 -6.99 -8.76 -2.15
C GLY A 40 -5.85 -8.17 -1.33
N ASN A 41 -5.47 -8.89 -0.27
CA ASN A 41 -4.28 -8.64 0.52
C ASN A 41 -3.12 -9.46 -0.06
N LYS A 42 -2.28 -8.81 -0.88
CA LYS A 42 -1.12 -9.46 -1.50
C LYS A 42 0.15 -8.69 -1.21
N THR A 43 1.24 -9.42 -0.99
CA THR A 43 2.59 -8.84 -0.91
C THR A 43 3.20 -8.57 -2.29
N GLU A 44 2.55 -9.06 -3.35
CA GLU A 44 2.97 -8.93 -4.74
C GLU A 44 1.75 -8.75 -5.67
N ILE A 45 1.85 -7.82 -6.63
CA ILE A 45 0.85 -7.56 -7.66
C ILE A 45 1.51 -7.61 -9.03
N GLN A 46 0.99 -8.46 -9.91
CA GLN A 46 1.41 -8.52 -11.31
C GLN A 46 0.79 -7.37 -12.10
N ILE A 47 1.61 -6.75 -12.95
CA ILE A 47 1.28 -5.59 -13.78
C ILE A 47 1.56 -5.92 -15.25
N ASN A 48 0.57 -5.65 -16.09
CA ASN A 48 0.71 -5.65 -17.55
C ASN A 48 0.09 -4.38 -18.10
N THR A 49 0.68 -3.78 -19.13
CA THR A 49 0.16 -2.53 -19.71
C THR A 49 -0.06 -2.67 -21.21
N THR A 50 -1.16 -2.11 -21.69
CA THR A 50 -1.33 -1.73 -23.09
C THR A 50 -1.07 -0.23 -23.19
N GLY A 51 -0.35 0.21 -24.21
CA GLY A 51 0.07 1.61 -24.33
C GLY A 51 1.22 1.97 -23.39
N GLN A 52 1.44 3.26 -23.19
CA GLN A 52 2.60 3.77 -22.46
C GLN A 52 2.20 4.20 -21.05
N TYR A 53 2.84 3.59 -20.05
CA TYR A 53 2.75 3.97 -18.65
C TYR A 53 4.11 4.37 -18.12
N LYS A 54 4.17 5.47 -17.39
CA LYS A 54 5.38 5.92 -16.69
C LYS A 54 5.25 5.74 -15.19
N LEU A 55 6.35 5.42 -14.53
CA LEU A 55 6.47 5.51 -13.08
C LEU A 55 6.66 6.98 -12.70
N GLU A 56 5.61 7.62 -12.19
CA GLU A 56 5.70 8.92 -11.54
C GLU A 56 6.50 8.78 -10.24
N ASN A 57 7.44 9.71 -10.06
CA ASN A 57 8.35 9.85 -8.91
C ASN A 57 9.58 8.94 -8.97
N GLY A 58 10.44 9.21 -9.94
CA GLY A 58 11.60 8.38 -10.22
C GLY A 58 12.87 8.64 -9.40
N ASN A 59 12.92 9.76 -8.67
CA ASN A 59 14.08 10.13 -7.89
C ASN A 59 13.77 9.99 -6.41
N VAL A 60 14.68 9.35 -5.69
CA VAL A 60 14.58 9.24 -4.24
C VAL A 60 15.32 10.43 -3.66
N ARG A 61 14.65 11.24 -2.83
CA ARG A 61 15.33 12.28 -2.06
C ARG A 61 15.51 11.83 -0.62
N LEU A 62 16.76 11.74 -0.18
CA LEU A 62 17.11 11.52 1.22
C LEU A 62 17.36 12.89 1.86
N SER A 63 16.28 13.51 2.35
CA SER A 63 16.28 14.83 2.98
C SER A 63 16.09 14.78 4.49
N GLY A 64 16.26 15.92 5.15
CA GLY A 64 15.98 16.16 6.56
C GLY A 64 15.93 17.66 6.83
N ALA A 65 15.42 18.07 7.99
CA ALA A 65 15.39 19.46 8.42
C ALA A 65 16.80 20.05 8.58
N ASP A 66 17.76 19.20 8.93
CA ASP A 66 19.17 19.52 8.98
C ASP A 66 20.05 18.33 8.53
N ARG A 67 21.37 18.53 8.54
CA ARG A 67 22.35 17.51 8.13
C ARG A 67 22.36 16.27 9.02
N PHE A 68 21.96 16.39 10.29
CA PHE A 68 21.91 15.26 11.22
C PHE A 68 20.74 14.35 10.87
N GLU A 69 19.60 14.96 10.53
CA GLU A 69 18.45 14.22 10.03
C GLU A 69 18.68 13.64 8.64
N VAL A 70 19.35 14.36 7.73
CA VAL A 70 19.79 13.80 6.43
C VAL A 70 20.65 12.55 6.65
N ALA A 71 21.66 12.62 7.53
CA ALA A 71 22.51 11.47 7.85
C ALA A 71 21.72 10.30 8.47
N ALA A 72 20.76 10.60 9.34
CA ALA A 72 19.89 9.61 9.96
C ALA A 72 18.98 8.93 8.93
N ASN A 73 18.44 9.68 7.96
CA ASN A 73 17.58 9.14 6.91
C ASN A 73 18.38 8.33 5.87
N ILE A 74 19.60 8.74 5.55
CA ILE A 74 20.57 7.93 4.78
C ILE A 74 20.86 6.61 5.49
N ALA A 75 21.16 6.66 6.79
CA ALA A 75 21.40 5.44 7.57
C ALA A 75 20.17 4.53 7.58
N SER A 76 18.96 5.09 7.69
CA SER A 76 17.71 4.30 7.63
C SER A 76 17.50 3.63 6.28
N SER A 77 17.92 4.28 5.20
CA SER A 77 17.76 3.75 3.85
C SER A 77 18.63 2.51 3.60
N GLY A 78 19.81 2.42 4.23
CA GLY A 78 20.74 1.31 4.05
C GLY A 78 20.84 0.31 5.21
N TRP A 79 20.34 0.66 6.40
CA TRP A 79 20.54 -0.12 7.63
C TRP A 79 19.33 -0.02 8.57
N ASN A 80 18.67 -1.16 8.80
CA ASN A 80 17.65 -1.29 9.85
C ASN A 80 18.30 -1.49 11.24
N VAL A 81 19.41 -2.23 11.26
CA VAL A 81 20.33 -2.41 12.39
C VAL A 81 21.76 -2.36 11.87
N SER A 82 22.73 -2.01 12.71
CA SER A 82 24.14 -2.03 12.33
C SER A 82 25.02 -2.41 13.52
N ASN A 83 25.90 -3.41 13.36
CA ASN A 83 26.84 -3.81 14.42
C ASN A 83 27.83 -2.70 14.77
N THR A 84 28.24 -1.90 13.79
CA THR A 84 29.16 -0.79 13.96
C THR A 84 28.51 0.49 13.42
N VAL A 85 28.72 1.63 14.07
CA VAL A 85 28.33 2.95 13.54
C VAL A 85 29.50 3.91 13.65
N PHE A 86 29.74 4.69 12.60
CA PHE A 86 30.77 5.71 12.58
C PHE A 86 30.20 7.05 12.99
N ILE A 87 30.91 7.78 13.86
CA ILE A 87 30.54 9.12 14.31
C ILE A 87 31.59 10.12 13.86
N VAL A 88 31.13 11.14 13.15
CA VAL A 88 31.95 12.20 12.58
C VAL A 88 31.39 13.55 12.99
N SER A 89 32.24 14.52 13.29
CA SER A 89 31.82 15.88 13.59
C SER A 89 31.42 16.64 12.33
N GLN A 90 30.34 17.41 12.42
CA GLN A 90 29.90 18.30 11.35
C GLN A 90 30.87 19.45 11.04
N GLU A 91 31.91 19.66 11.86
CA GLU A 91 32.86 20.78 11.70
C GLU A 91 34.25 20.29 11.24
N ALA A 92 34.49 18.99 11.33
CA ALA A 92 35.78 18.37 11.03
C ALA A 92 35.73 17.43 9.82
N TYR A 93 35.10 17.86 8.72
CA TYR A 93 34.98 17.04 7.49
C TYR A 93 36.33 16.58 6.94
N ALA A 94 37.37 17.37 7.15
CA ALA A 94 38.73 17.07 6.72
C ALA A 94 39.23 15.73 7.27
N ASP A 95 38.94 15.43 8.53
CA ASP A 95 39.38 14.20 9.19
C ASP A 95 38.62 12.97 8.65
N ALA A 96 37.46 13.20 8.04
CA ALA A 96 36.52 12.16 7.67
C ALA A 96 36.62 11.72 6.20
N LEU A 97 37.28 12.48 5.33
CA LEU A 97 37.32 12.24 3.88
C LEU A 97 37.74 10.83 3.48
N SER A 98 38.60 10.19 4.28
CA SER A 98 39.13 8.84 4.05
C SER A 98 38.30 7.73 4.70
N THR A 99 37.21 8.06 5.40
CA THR A 99 36.45 7.12 6.23
C THR A 99 35.59 6.15 5.42
N ALA A 100 35.05 6.58 4.28
CA ALA A 100 34.04 5.81 3.55
C ALA A 100 34.47 4.37 3.22
N PRO A 101 35.71 4.09 2.76
CA PRO A 101 36.16 2.71 2.56
C PRO A 101 36.15 1.85 3.82
N TYR A 102 36.56 2.42 4.96
CA TYR A 102 36.58 1.66 6.22
C TYR A 102 35.18 1.46 6.81
N ALA A 103 34.32 2.48 6.73
CA ALA A 103 32.92 2.35 7.12
C ALA A 103 32.18 1.30 6.27
N PHE A 104 32.40 1.30 4.95
CA PHE A 104 31.86 0.29 4.05
C PHE A 104 32.40 -1.12 4.37
N ALA A 105 33.71 -1.27 4.64
CA ALA A 105 34.29 -2.55 5.01
C ALA A 105 33.69 -3.13 6.31
N LYS A 106 33.20 -2.26 7.21
CA LYS A 106 32.46 -2.65 8.42
C LYS A 106 30.95 -2.77 8.21
N ASN A 107 30.45 -2.56 6.98
CA ASN A 107 29.03 -2.46 6.65
C ASN A 107 28.28 -1.51 7.59
N ALA A 108 28.87 -0.33 7.85
CA ALA A 108 28.43 0.59 8.88
C ALA A 108 28.00 1.95 8.30
N PRO A 109 26.88 2.54 8.75
CA PRO A 109 26.53 3.90 8.38
C PRO A 109 27.44 4.90 9.09
N ILE A 110 27.51 6.11 8.51
CA ILE A 110 28.15 7.28 9.13
C ILE A 110 27.05 8.23 9.62
N LEU A 111 27.08 8.57 10.90
CA LEU A 111 26.23 9.59 11.51
C LEU A 111 27.06 10.81 11.92
N LEU A 112 26.37 11.96 12.04
CA LEU A 112 26.99 13.24 12.35
C LEU A 112 26.74 13.65 13.81
N THR A 113 27.72 14.33 14.42
CA THR A 113 27.61 14.94 15.75
C THR A 113 28.07 16.40 15.72
N ARG A 114 27.75 17.17 16.77
CA ARG A 114 28.45 18.44 17.04
C ARG A 114 29.76 18.15 17.81
N PRO A 115 30.74 19.07 17.81
CA PRO A 115 32.01 18.82 18.51
C PRO A 115 31.85 18.52 20.00
N HIS A 116 30.89 19.16 20.67
CA HIS A 116 30.70 19.09 22.12
C HIS A 116 29.36 18.50 22.58
N SER A 117 28.49 18.07 21.66
CA SER A 117 27.21 17.45 22.02
C SER A 117 26.66 16.55 20.91
N ILE A 118 25.85 15.56 21.28
CA ILE A 118 25.16 14.68 20.33
C ILE A 118 23.76 15.24 20.06
N PRO A 119 23.40 15.55 18.81
CA PRO A 119 22.02 15.92 18.48
C PRO A 119 21.04 14.79 18.80
N ASP A 120 19.83 15.13 19.25
CA ASP A 120 18.79 14.14 19.58
C ASP A 120 18.47 13.21 18.40
N THR A 121 18.46 13.74 17.17
CA THR A 121 18.26 12.95 15.96
C THR A 121 19.32 11.84 15.80
N THR A 122 20.59 12.18 16.06
CA THR A 122 21.70 11.22 16.03
C THR A 122 21.55 10.20 17.16
N LYS A 123 21.21 10.65 18.37
CA LYS A 123 21.00 9.77 19.54
C LYS A 123 19.89 8.76 19.31
N LYS A 124 18.73 9.22 18.83
CA LYS A 124 17.58 8.37 18.45
C LYS A 124 17.98 7.37 17.37
N LYS A 125 18.72 7.81 16.35
CA LYS A 125 19.17 6.91 15.28
C LYS A 125 20.14 5.84 15.79
N LEU A 126 21.07 6.20 16.67
CA LEU A 126 21.97 5.23 17.31
C LEU A 126 21.20 4.20 18.15
N GLN A 127 20.21 4.63 18.92
CA GLN A 127 19.33 3.73 19.67
C GLN A 127 18.54 2.78 18.75
N GLN A 128 18.09 3.26 17.60
CA GLN A 128 17.40 2.42 16.60
C GLN A 128 18.36 1.40 15.96
N LEU A 129 19.57 1.82 15.58
CA LEU A 129 20.55 0.96 14.91
C LEU A 129 21.14 -0.11 15.84
N LYS A 130 21.10 0.12 17.16
CA LYS A 130 21.59 -0.79 18.21
C LYS A 130 23.04 -1.27 17.97
N PRO A 131 24.02 -0.35 17.83
CA PRO A 131 25.40 -0.72 17.57
C PRO A 131 26.04 -1.47 18.75
N LYS A 132 26.84 -2.48 18.41
CA LYS A 132 27.77 -3.13 19.35
C LYS A 132 29.04 -2.33 19.51
N GLU A 133 29.46 -1.59 18.49
CA GLU A 133 30.63 -0.72 18.49
C GLU A 133 30.31 0.64 17.86
N ILE A 134 30.83 1.71 18.46
CA ILE A 134 30.85 3.04 17.83
C ILE A 134 32.29 3.44 17.55
N ILE A 135 32.58 3.82 16.31
CA ILE A 135 33.90 4.29 15.88
C ILE A 135 33.84 5.80 15.65
N VAL A 136 34.54 6.56 16.49
CA VAL A 136 34.63 8.02 16.38
C VAL A 136 35.84 8.40 15.53
N ILE A 137 35.63 9.27 14.54
CA ILE A 137 36.70 9.77 13.67
C ILE A 137 37.09 11.20 14.06
N GLY A 138 38.41 11.44 14.16
CA GLY A 138 38.99 12.73 14.48
C GLY A 138 39.46 12.84 15.93
N GLY A 139 40.23 13.90 16.20
CA GLY A 139 40.76 14.22 17.53
C GLY A 139 39.70 14.74 18.50
N THR A 140 40.11 15.07 19.73
CA THR A 140 39.22 15.60 20.79
C THR A 140 38.66 16.98 20.47
N ASN A 141 39.33 17.76 19.60
CA ASN A 141 38.82 19.04 19.10
C ASN A 141 37.67 18.83 18.11
N SER A 142 37.73 17.75 17.33
CA SER A 142 36.69 17.38 16.36
C SER A 142 35.48 16.77 17.07
N VAL A 143 35.72 15.83 17.98
CA VAL A 143 34.68 15.18 18.81
C VAL A 143 35.20 15.07 20.23
N SER A 144 34.62 15.81 21.17
CA SER A 144 35.11 15.95 22.54
C SER A 144 34.95 14.68 23.39
N ASN A 145 35.62 14.65 24.55
CA ASN A 145 35.42 13.58 25.52
C ASN A 145 34.01 13.58 26.14
N THR A 146 33.34 14.72 26.16
CA THR A 146 31.93 14.83 26.55
C THR A 146 31.05 13.98 25.63
N VAL A 147 31.22 14.15 24.31
CA VAL A 147 30.50 13.35 23.31
C VAL A 147 30.80 11.86 23.47
N LEU A 148 32.07 11.49 23.68
CA LEU A 148 32.44 10.09 23.94
C LEU A 148 31.75 9.51 25.17
N ASN A 149 31.70 10.26 26.26
CA ASN A 149 31.04 9.81 27.49
C ASN A 149 29.53 9.66 27.30
N GLU A 150 28.89 10.54 26.53
CA GLU A 150 27.48 10.37 26.15
C GLU A 150 27.25 9.12 25.28
N LEU A 151 28.14 8.87 24.30
CA LEU A 151 28.07 7.68 23.44
C LEU A 151 28.22 6.37 24.25
N LYS A 152 28.97 6.37 25.37
CA LYS A 152 29.13 5.19 26.24
C LYS A 152 27.80 4.75 26.86
N GLY A 153 26.86 5.69 27.01
CA GLY A 153 25.49 5.39 27.44
C GLY A 153 24.67 4.61 26.41
N ILE A 154 25.15 4.48 25.17
CA ILE A 154 24.50 3.72 24.08
C ILE A 154 25.15 2.35 23.91
N THR A 155 26.48 2.30 23.83
CA THR A 155 27.24 1.05 23.82
C THR A 155 28.55 1.20 24.59
N PRO A 156 28.99 0.18 25.36
CA PRO A 156 30.26 0.25 26.08
C PRO A 156 31.49 0.25 25.18
N THR A 157 31.38 -0.25 23.93
CA THR A 157 32.52 -0.40 23.03
C THR A 157 32.65 0.82 22.11
N ILE A 158 33.59 1.71 22.45
CA ILE A 158 33.90 2.88 21.64
C ILE A 158 35.38 2.89 21.25
N SER A 159 35.61 2.96 19.96
CA SER A 159 36.95 3.11 19.36
C SER A 159 37.09 4.52 18.79
N ARG A 160 38.28 5.10 18.84
CA ARG A 160 38.58 6.38 18.18
C ARG A 160 39.71 6.21 17.19
N VAL A 161 39.52 6.76 15.98
CA VAL A 161 40.58 6.91 14.98
C VAL A 161 40.94 8.39 14.90
N ASN A 162 42.08 8.76 15.47
CA ASN A 162 42.58 10.13 15.53
C ASN A 162 43.98 10.25 14.90
N GLY A 163 44.48 11.48 14.84
CA GLY A 163 45.82 11.85 14.39
C GLY A 163 46.08 13.32 14.70
N ALA A 164 47.32 13.77 14.57
CA ALA A 164 47.71 15.17 14.74
C ALA A 164 47.04 16.08 13.70
N ASP A 165 46.78 15.55 12.50
CA ASP A 165 46.05 16.20 11.43
C ASP A 165 45.30 15.20 10.53
N ARG A 166 44.60 15.71 9.52
CA ARG A 166 43.83 14.91 8.54
C ARG A 166 44.68 13.89 7.78
N TYR A 167 45.98 14.14 7.60
CA TYR A 167 46.88 13.25 6.87
C TYR A 167 47.21 12.02 7.72
N GLU A 168 47.46 12.24 9.01
CA GLU A 168 47.65 11.15 9.96
C GLU A 168 46.36 10.35 10.20
N VAL A 169 45.20 11.01 10.30
CA VAL A 169 43.92 10.30 10.37
C VAL A 169 43.72 9.40 9.14
N ALA A 170 44.03 9.89 7.93
CA ALA A 170 43.94 9.09 6.71
C ALA A 170 44.91 7.89 6.68
N LYS A 171 46.15 8.06 7.18
CA LYS A 171 47.10 6.95 7.38
C LYS A 171 46.52 5.89 8.32
N ASN A 172 45.97 6.32 9.45
CA ASN A 172 45.44 5.43 10.48
C ASN A 172 44.21 4.66 9.97
N ILE A 173 43.32 5.33 9.23
CA ILE A 173 42.19 4.66 8.55
C ILE A 173 42.70 3.68 7.49
N SER A 174 43.72 4.03 6.69
CA SER A 174 44.31 3.10 5.72
C SER A 174 44.90 1.86 6.38
N THR A 175 45.46 1.99 7.58
CA THR A 175 46.02 0.86 8.34
C THR A 175 44.91 -0.07 8.82
N LEU A 176 43.81 0.50 9.34
CA LEU A 176 42.64 -0.25 9.80
C LEU A 176 41.85 -0.91 8.66
N LEU A 177 41.87 -0.32 7.46
CA LEU A 177 41.25 -0.91 6.27
C LEU A 177 42.00 -2.19 5.82
N GLY A 178 43.29 -2.29 6.10
CA GLY A 178 44.16 -3.42 5.77
C GLY A 178 45.02 -3.21 4.52
N SER A 179 45.79 -4.24 4.18
CA SER A 179 46.75 -4.22 3.07
C SER A 179 46.05 -4.15 1.71
N SER A 180 46.45 -3.18 0.91
CA SER A 180 46.07 -3.02 -0.50
C SER A 180 47.30 -2.59 -1.28
N ASN A 181 47.54 -3.15 -2.47
CA ASN A 181 48.59 -2.68 -3.36
C ASN A 181 48.20 -1.37 -4.09
N ARG A 182 46.94 -0.95 -3.96
CA ARG A 182 46.38 0.26 -4.56
C ARG A 182 46.21 1.37 -3.51
N ALA A 183 46.32 2.61 -3.96
CA ALA A 183 45.95 3.78 -3.18
C ALA A 183 45.31 4.85 -4.06
N ILE A 184 44.34 5.57 -3.49
CA ILE A 184 43.81 6.80 -4.08
C ILE A 184 44.40 7.97 -3.31
N VAL A 185 44.97 8.95 -4.01
CA VAL A 185 45.56 10.16 -3.42
C VAL A 185 44.76 11.38 -3.82
N VAL A 186 44.36 12.18 -2.84
CA VAL A 186 43.55 13.38 -3.05
C VAL A 186 44.15 14.56 -2.28
N GLY A 187 43.98 15.78 -2.81
CA GLY A 187 44.37 16.99 -2.07
C GLY A 187 43.59 17.12 -0.77
N GLY A 188 44.28 17.37 0.36
CA GLY A 188 43.67 17.45 1.69
C GLY A 188 42.70 18.63 1.86
N ASN A 189 42.71 19.59 0.94
CA ASN A 189 41.77 20.71 0.87
C ASN A 189 40.70 20.54 -0.24
N ALA A 190 40.77 19.45 -1.02
CA ALA A 190 39.91 19.18 -2.17
C ALA A 190 38.77 18.20 -1.79
N TYR A 191 37.87 18.65 -0.92
CA TYR A 191 36.83 17.81 -0.31
C TYR A 191 35.90 17.12 -1.33
N ALA A 192 35.53 17.85 -2.40
CA ALA A 192 34.64 17.34 -3.43
C ALA A 192 35.27 16.20 -4.28
N ASP A 193 36.59 16.26 -4.47
CA ASP A 193 37.34 15.26 -5.22
C ASP A 193 37.37 13.93 -4.43
N ALA A 194 37.62 14.00 -3.12
CA ALA A 194 37.63 12.82 -2.25
C ALA A 194 36.24 12.19 -2.13
N LEU A 195 35.20 13.02 -2.06
CA LEU A 195 33.81 12.59 -1.95
C LEU A 195 33.33 11.85 -3.21
N SER A 196 33.65 12.35 -4.40
CA SER A 196 33.17 11.78 -5.66
C SER A 196 33.78 10.40 -5.97
N VAL A 197 35.01 10.13 -5.50
CA VAL A 197 35.65 8.80 -5.65
C VAL A 197 35.33 7.84 -4.50
N ALA A 198 34.78 8.34 -3.39
CA ALA A 198 34.57 7.55 -2.17
C ALA A 198 33.78 6.25 -2.38
N PRO A 199 32.68 6.21 -3.15
CA PRO A 199 31.96 4.96 -3.40
C PRO A 199 32.81 3.92 -4.11
N TYR A 200 33.55 4.33 -5.14
CA TYR A 200 34.45 3.45 -5.88
C TYR A 200 35.57 2.90 -4.99
N ALA A 201 36.22 3.80 -4.22
CA ALA A 201 37.27 3.42 -3.29
C ALA A 201 36.76 2.41 -2.25
N ALA A 202 35.54 2.62 -1.76
CA ALA A 202 34.92 1.75 -0.76
C ALA A 202 34.61 0.35 -1.28
N VAL A 203 33.91 0.25 -2.42
CA VAL A 203 33.59 -1.05 -3.05
C VAL A 203 34.85 -1.86 -3.35
N ASN A 204 35.93 -1.18 -3.77
CA ASN A 204 37.18 -1.83 -4.14
C ASN A 204 38.18 -1.96 -2.97
N LYS A 205 37.80 -1.59 -1.74
CA LYS A 205 38.67 -1.60 -0.54
C LYS A 205 40.01 -0.88 -0.77
N ILE A 206 39.98 0.24 -1.48
CA ILE A 206 41.16 1.08 -1.75
C ILE A 206 41.21 2.20 -0.70
N PRO A 207 42.34 2.36 0.01
CA PRO A 207 42.49 3.48 0.93
C PRO A 207 42.53 4.81 0.19
N ILE A 208 41.83 5.80 0.74
CA ILE A 208 41.95 7.20 0.33
C ILE A 208 42.97 7.87 1.24
N LEU A 209 44.07 8.34 0.65
CA LEU A 209 45.14 9.05 1.31
C LEU A 209 45.08 10.53 0.92
N LEU A 210 45.44 11.41 1.85
CA LEU A 210 45.41 12.84 1.65
C LEU A 210 46.83 13.38 1.44
N THR A 211 47.00 14.41 0.63
CA THR A 211 48.29 15.10 0.41
C THR A 211 48.12 16.62 0.44
N ARG A 212 49.21 17.38 0.65
CA ARG A 212 49.20 18.82 0.37
C ARG A 212 49.31 19.02 -1.15
N ASP A 213 48.96 20.21 -1.61
CA ASP A 213 49.03 20.59 -3.04
C ASP A 213 50.45 20.46 -3.60
N LYS A 214 51.46 20.86 -2.82
CA LYS A 214 52.87 20.94 -3.25
C LYS A 214 53.83 19.98 -2.56
N SER A 215 53.37 19.22 -1.56
CA SER A 215 54.22 18.27 -0.83
C SER A 215 53.43 17.07 -0.30
N ILE A 216 54.13 15.94 -0.13
CA ILE A 216 53.58 14.72 0.48
C ILE A 216 53.92 14.76 1.97
N PRO A 217 52.93 14.84 2.88
CA PRO A 217 53.16 14.77 4.33
C PRO A 217 53.77 13.42 4.73
N SER A 218 54.56 13.39 5.82
CA SER A 218 55.19 12.15 6.33
C SER A 218 54.18 11.01 6.54
N PRO A 219 53.00 11.24 7.18
CA PRO A 219 52.01 10.16 7.35
C PRO A 219 51.51 9.57 6.02
N THR A 220 51.39 10.40 4.99
CA THR A 220 50.99 9.98 3.64
C THR A 220 52.10 9.18 2.96
N SER A 221 53.35 9.62 3.07
CA SER A 221 54.51 8.91 2.54
C SER A 221 54.66 7.52 3.18
N GLU A 222 54.44 7.42 4.49
CA GLU A 222 54.39 6.14 5.21
C GLU A 222 53.29 5.21 4.69
N ALA A 223 52.06 5.72 4.52
CA ALA A 223 50.93 4.94 4.01
C ALA A 223 51.11 4.47 2.54
N LEU A 224 51.96 5.17 1.78
CA LEU A 224 52.27 4.84 0.38
C LEU A 224 53.34 3.75 0.24
N LYS A 225 54.06 3.39 1.31
CA LYS A 225 55.04 2.30 1.26
C LYS A 225 54.36 0.99 0.85
N GLY A 226 54.93 0.30 -0.14
CA GLY A 226 54.42 -0.97 -0.67
C GLY A 226 53.23 -0.84 -1.63
N LYS A 227 52.75 0.37 -1.94
CA LYS A 227 51.73 0.58 -2.99
C LYS A 227 52.37 0.53 -4.37
N THR A 228 51.79 -0.23 -5.29
CA THR A 228 52.28 -0.37 -6.67
C THR A 228 51.39 0.33 -7.70
N GLN A 229 50.17 0.72 -7.32
CA GLN A 229 49.23 1.43 -8.18
C GLN A 229 48.62 2.60 -7.42
N VAL A 230 48.82 3.82 -7.93
CA VAL A 230 48.29 5.03 -7.30
C VAL A 230 47.45 5.81 -8.29
N THR A 231 46.22 6.14 -7.88
CA THR A 231 45.33 7.01 -8.65
C THR A 231 45.17 8.35 -7.94
N VAL A 232 45.57 9.44 -8.59
CA VAL A 232 45.32 10.79 -8.11
C VAL A 232 43.96 11.26 -8.59
N ILE A 233 43.13 11.75 -7.69
CA ILE A 233 41.84 12.39 -8.02
C ILE A 233 41.99 13.90 -7.81
N GLY A 234 41.62 14.66 -8.85
CA GLY A 234 41.73 16.11 -8.87
C GLY A 234 42.82 16.64 -9.81
N GLY A 235 42.68 17.93 -10.15
CA GLY A 235 43.61 18.64 -11.03
C GLY A 235 44.98 18.93 -10.39
N THR A 236 45.86 19.58 -11.16
CA THR A 236 47.21 19.96 -10.72
C THR A 236 47.20 21.05 -9.63
N THR A 237 46.09 21.76 -9.46
CA THR A 237 45.90 22.72 -8.36
C THR A 237 45.66 22.04 -7.01
N SER A 238 44.96 20.91 -6.99
CA SER A 238 44.71 20.10 -5.78
C SER A 238 45.91 19.21 -5.43
N VAL A 239 46.57 18.64 -6.45
CA VAL A 239 47.75 17.79 -6.32
C VAL A 239 48.70 18.12 -7.47
N SER A 240 49.77 18.88 -7.20
CA SER A 240 50.72 19.34 -8.22
C SER A 240 51.36 18.20 -9.00
N GLN A 241 51.88 18.53 -10.19
CA GLN A 241 52.61 17.57 -11.00
C GLN A 241 53.87 17.06 -10.28
N ASN A 242 54.51 17.91 -9.46
CA ASN A 242 55.64 17.50 -8.63
C ASN A 242 55.25 16.40 -7.64
N VAL A 243 54.15 16.59 -6.89
CA VAL A 243 53.63 15.57 -5.98
C VAL A 243 53.28 14.29 -6.73
N PHE A 244 52.59 14.39 -7.88
CA PHE A 244 52.24 13.24 -8.71
C PHE A 244 53.46 12.42 -9.13
N ASN A 245 54.53 13.10 -9.56
CA ASN A 245 55.77 12.45 -10.00
C ASN A 245 56.46 11.70 -8.86
N GLN A 246 56.29 12.14 -7.60
CA GLN A 246 56.89 11.51 -6.41
C GLN A 246 56.13 10.26 -5.91
N LEU A 247 54.90 10.00 -6.36
CA LEU A 247 54.12 8.84 -5.88
C LEU A 247 54.74 7.51 -6.34
N PRO A 248 54.58 6.40 -5.61
CA PRO A 248 55.18 5.12 -6.00
C PRO A 248 54.40 4.42 -7.14
N GLY A 249 55.06 3.47 -7.80
CA GLY A 249 54.42 2.53 -8.73
C GLY A 249 53.83 3.16 -10.00
N THR A 250 52.86 2.48 -10.60
CA THR A 250 52.08 2.97 -11.74
C THR A 250 51.12 4.06 -11.26
N LYS A 251 51.19 5.25 -11.87
CA LYS A 251 50.47 6.44 -11.45
C LYS A 251 49.50 6.89 -12.54
N ASN A 252 48.23 7.05 -12.20
CA ASN A 252 47.21 7.62 -13.08
C ASN A 252 46.55 8.82 -12.41
N ARG A 253 46.05 9.78 -13.20
CA ARG A 253 45.28 10.93 -12.71
C ARG A 253 43.90 10.96 -13.34
N ILE A 254 42.88 11.17 -12.53
CA ILE A 254 41.54 11.54 -12.97
C ILE A 254 41.28 12.97 -12.50
N GLY A 255 41.45 13.92 -13.41
CA GLY A 255 41.27 15.35 -13.16
C GLY A 255 40.05 15.93 -13.88
N GLY A 256 39.85 17.23 -13.72
CA GLY A 256 38.82 18.03 -14.39
C GLY A 256 39.05 19.52 -14.09
N ALA A 257 38.41 20.41 -14.87
CA ALA A 257 38.48 21.85 -14.67
C ALA A 257 37.79 22.29 -13.37
N ASP A 258 36.75 21.56 -12.95
CA ASP A 258 36.07 21.74 -11.68
C ASP A 258 35.65 20.40 -11.04
N ARG A 259 35.10 20.48 -9.83
CA ARG A 259 34.65 19.32 -9.05
C ARG A 259 33.57 18.48 -9.74
N TYR A 260 32.77 19.12 -10.61
CA TYR A 260 31.68 18.47 -11.30
C TYR A 260 32.22 17.61 -12.45
N GLU A 261 33.19 18.16 -13.19
CA GLU A 261 33.92 17.44 -14.21
C GLU A 261 34.76 16.30 -13.62
N VAL A 262 35.43 16.50 -12.47
CA VAL A 262 36.12 15.41 -11.76
C VAL A 262 35.14 14.27 -11.44
N SER A 263 33.95 14.57 -10.91
CA SER A 263 32.94 13.54 -10.61
C SER A 263 32.45 12.78 -11.85
N ALA A 264 32.32 13.46 -12.99
CA ALA A 264 31.96 12.85 -14.26
C ALA A 264 33.09 11.97 -14.83
N ASN A 265 34.31 12.47 -14.81
CA ASN A 265 35.50 11.78 -15.33
C ASN A 265 35.84 10.52 -14.55
N ILE A 266 35.51 10.45 -13.25
CA ILE A 266 35.62 9.21 -12.45
C ILE A 266 34.75 8.12 -13.05
N ILE A 267 33.48 8.40 -13.37
CA ILE A 267 32.55 7.43 -13.96
C ILE A 267 33.04 7.00 -15.35
N GLN A 268 33.49 7.95 -16.16
CA GLN A 268 33.91 7.67 -17.53
C GLN A 268 35.23 6.88 -17.58
N THR A 269 36.25 7.32 -16.85
CA THR A 269 37.60 6.74 -16.89
C THR A 269 37.65 5.35 -16.27
N LEU A 270 36.89 5.15 -15.18
CA LEU A 270 36.81 3.84 -14.52
C LEU A 270 35.71 2.95 -15.12
N ASN A 271 35.03 3.41 -16.16
CA ASN A 271 33.89 2.76 -16.82
C ASN A 271 32.85 2.22 -15.82
N LEU A 272 32.41 3.07 -14.89
CA LEU A 272 31.43 2.67 -13.88
C LEU A 272 30.04 2.51 -14.50
N GLU A 273 29.29 1.53 -13.99
CA GLU A 273 27.85 1.43 -14.21
C GLU A 273 27.15 2.64 -13.59
N ALA A 274 26.33 3.34 -14.39
CA ALA A 274 25.71 4.61 -13.98
C ALA A 274 24.29 4.77 -14.54
N SER A 275 23.57 3.65 -14.74
CA SER A 275 22.12 3.68 -15.02
C SER A 275 21.31 4.25 -13.85
N GLU A 276 21.87 4.16 -12.63
CA GLU A 276 21.41 4.82 -11.42
C GLU A 276 22.60 5.52 -10.75
N VAL A 277 22.37 6.69 -10.15
CA VAL A 277 23.45 7.47 -9.50
C VAL A 277 22.96 8.12 -8.21
N TYR A 278 23.91 8.36 -7.30
CA TYR A 278 23.69 9.27 -6.19
C TYR A 278 24.07 10.68 -6.66
N LEU A 279 23.22 11.67 -6.36
CA LEU A 279 23.44 13.06 -6.73
C LEU A 279 23.49 13.92 -5.47
N ALA A 280 24.55 14.70 -5.31
CA ALA A 280 24.70 15.58 -4.16
C ALA A 280 25.21 16.97 -4.54
N ASN A 281 24.96 17.96 -3.69
CA ASN A 281 25.49 19.30 -3.90
C ASN A 281 27.03 19.29 -3.77
N GLY A 282 27.74 19.78 -4.79
CA GLY A 282 29.20 19.85 -4.78
C GLY A 282 29.79 20.99 -3.93
N GLU A 283 29.00 21.99 -3.57
CA GLU A 283 29.36 23.18 -2.77
C GLU A 283 29.09 22.98 -1.27
N LYS A 284 28.13 22.11 -0.91
CA LYS A 284 27.74 21.77 0.47
C LYS A 284 28.05 20.30 0.78
N TYR A 285 29.03 20.06 1.64
CA TYR A 285 29.67 18.75 1.76
C TYR A 285 29.02 17.76 2.74
N ALA A 286 28.23 18.28 3.71
CA ALA A 286 27.71 17.48 4.83
C ALA A 286 26.75 16.37 4.38
N ASP A 287 25.83 16.69 3.46
CA ASP A 287 24.77 15.80 3.00
C ASP A 287 25.32 14.67 2.12
N ALA A 288 26.38 14.96 1.37
CA ALA A 288 26.97 14.04 0.42
C ALA A 288 27.86 12.99 1.09
N PHE A 289 28.59 13.39 2.14
CA PHE A 289 29.58 12.54 2.79
C PHE A 289 28.99 11.27 3.42
N THR A 290 27.89 11.40 4.15
CA THR A 290 27.22 10.26 4.76
C THR A 290 26.58 9.34 3.73
N GLY A 291 26.15 9.89 2.58
CA GLY A 291 25.59 9.14 1.46
C GLY A 291 26.61 8.35 0.64
N ALA A 292 27.92 8.66 0.72
CA ALA A 292 28.95 7.94 -0.04
C ALA A 292 29.04 6.45 0.33
N VAL A 293 28.85 6.11 1.61
CA VAL A 293 28.84 4.71 2.06
C VAL A 293 27.58 3.98 1.58
N LEU A 294 26.44 4.68 1.53
CA LEU A 294 25.20 4.13 1.00
C LEU A 294 25.31 3.90 -0.53
N ALA A 295 25.92 4.84 -1.25
CA ALA A 295 26.23 4.69 -2.67
C ALA A 295 27.15 3.48 -2.92
N ALA A 296 28.19 3.31 -2.10
CA ALA A 296 29.05 2.13 -2.14
C ALA A 296 28.27 0.84 -1.86
N LYS A 297 27.40 0.83 -0.84
CA LYS A 297 26.53 -0.30 -0.47
C LYS A 297 25.64 -0.76 -1.62
N ASN A 298 25.14 0.18 -2.41
CA ASN A 298 24.31 -0.13 -3.58
C ASN A 298 25.13 -0.31 -4.85
N ASN A 299 26.47 -0.27 -4.78
CA ASN A 299 27.38 -0.32 -5.92
C ASN A 299 26.99 0.68 -7.01
N ARG A 300 26.77 1.94 -6.61
CA ARG A 300 26.43 3.06 -7.50
C ARG A 300 27.42 4.22 -7.33
N PRO A 301 27.73 4.96 -8.41
CA PRO A 301 28.62 6.10 -8.34
C PRO A 301 27.90 7.35 -7.77
N LEU A 302 28.69 8.35 -7.41
CA LEU A 302 28.23 9.63 -6.89
C LEU A 302 28.63 10.76 -7.84
N LEU A 303 27.64 11.48 -8.35
CA LEU A 303 27.79 12.70 -9.14
C LEU A 303 27.55 13.94 -8.28
N LEU A 304 28.26 15.03 -8.61
CA LEU A 304 28.08 16.31 -7.95
C LEU A 304 27.28 17.27 -8.84
N THR A 305 26.44 18.11 -8.23
CA THR A 305 25.66 19.15 -8.91
C THR A 305 25.78 20.50 -8.20
N ARG A 306 25.48 21.60 -8.90
CA ARG A 306 25.24 22.89 -8.22
C ARG A 306 23.90 22.84 -7.50
N ALA A 307 23.68 23.77 -6.57
CA ALA A 307 22.41 23.85 -5.84
C ALA A 307 21.20 23.96 -6.80
N THR A 308 21.31 24.76 -7.86
CA THR A 308 20.21 25.18 -8.74
C THR A 308 20.33 24.73 -10.20
N SER A 309 21.42 24.06 -10.60
CA SER A 309 21.63 23.63 -11.98
C SER A 309 22.50 22.38 -12.12
N ILE A 310 22.24 21.56 -13.13
CA ILE A 310 23.08 20.41 -13.48
C ILE A 310 24.24 20.85 -14.39
N PRO A 311 25.51 20.70 -13.97
CA PRO A 311 26.68 21.03 -14.79
C PRO A 311 26.75 20.23 -16.10
N SER A 312 27.27 20.82 -17.18
CA SER A 312 27.36 20.16 -18.50
C SER A 312 28.09 18.79 -18.49
N PRO A 313 29.23 18.61 -17.77
CA PRO A 313 29.87 17.28 -17.68
C PRO A 313 28.96 16.22 -17.07
N VAL A 314 28.13 16.61 -16.09
CA VAL A 314 27.18 15.73 -15.40
C VAL A 314 26.02 15.37 -16.34
N GLN A 315 25.48 16.34 -17.09
CA GLN A 315 24.47 16.08 -18.13
C GLN A 315 24.98 15.10 -19.20
N THR A 316 26.27 15.19 -19.53
CA THR A 316 26.91 14.29 -20.50
C THR A 316 26.95 12.85 -19.99
N ILE A 317 27.27 12.64 -18.71
CA ILE A 317 27.18 11.31 -18.09
C ILE A 317 25.74 10.80 -18.09
N ILE A 318 24.78 11.62 -17.66
CA ILE A 318 23.35 11.25 -17.62
C ILE A 318 22.88 10.72 -18.97
N LYS A 319 23.24 11.42 -20.07
CA LYS A 319 22.89 11.01 -21.43
C LYS A 319 23.65 9.76 -21.87
N SER A 320 24.99 9.77 -21.77
CA SER A 320 25.85 8.70 -22.29
C SER A 320 25.69 7.37 -21.57
N LYS A 321 25.38 7.40 -20.27
CA LYS A 321 25.14 6.20 -19.44
C LYS A 321 23.65 5.84 -19.32
N ASN A 322 22.78 6.57 -20.02
CA ASN A 322 21.32 6.38 -19.97
C ASN A 322 20.81 6.33 -18.51
N THR A 323 21.23 7.30 -17.70
CA THR A 323 20.89 7.36 -16.27
C THR A 323 19.42 7.71 -16.09
N LYS A 324 18.65 6.81 -15.47
CA LYS A 324 17.19 6.92 -15.32
C LYS A 324 16.72 7.03 -13.87
N SER A 325 17.62 6.94 -12.91
CA SER A 325 17.26 7.05 -11.49
C SER A 325 18.34 7.76 -10.70
N PHE A 326 17.88 8.66 -9.84
CA PHE A 326 18.74 9.48 -9.00
C PHE A 326 18.33 9.33 -7.54
N THR A 327 19.31 9.07 -6.68
CA THR A 327 19.15 9.28 -5.25
C THR A 327 19.77 10.62 -4.88
N ILE A 328 18.92 11.63 -4.64
CA ILE A 328 19.33 12.97 -4.27
C ILE A 328 19.64 12.99 -2.77
N LEU A 329 20.87 13.37 -2.43
CA LEU A 329 21.34 13.50 -1.06
C LEU A 329 21.20 14.96 -0.61
N GLY A 330 20.35 15.18 0.39
CA GLY A 330 20.11 16.51 0.98
C GLY A 330 18.73 17.09 0.69
N GLY A 331 18.34 18.05 1.53
CA GLY A 331 17.08 18.80 1.40
C GLY A 331 17.07 19.76 0.20
N THR A 332 15.94 20.42 -0.02
CA THR A 332 15.73 21.38 -1.12
C THR A 332 16.61 22.64 -1.01
N LEU A 333 17.11 22.96 0.18
CA LEU A 333 18.11 24.02 0.38
C LEU A 333 19.53 23.61 -0.07
N SER A 334 19.75 22.32 -0.30
CA SER A 334 21.03 21.75 -0.74
C SER A 334 20.98 21.46 -2.23
N VAL A 335 20.02 20.64 -2.67
CA VAL A 335 19.75 20.40 -4.10
C VAL A 335 18.31 20.83 -4.35
N THR A 336 18.10 21.92 -5.08
CA THR A 336 16.78 22.53 -5.21
C THR A 336 15.82 21.68 -6.05
N ARG A 337 14.53 22.05 -6.03
CA ARG A 337 13.51 21.33 -6.82
C ARG A 337 13.71 21.55 -8.32
N GLU A 338 14.31 22.67 -8.72
CA GLU A 338 14.67 22.97 -10.10
C GLU A 338 15.66 21.93 -10.65
N VAL A 339 16.69 21.56 -9.87
CA VAL A 339 17.62 20.49 -10.26
C VAL A 339 16.90 19.16 -10.37
N GLU A 340 16.08 18.80 -9.38
CA GLU A 340 15.32 17.55 -9.39
C GLU A 340 14.39 17.45 -10.61
N ASN A 341 13.78 18.55 -11.02
CA ASN A 341 12.91 18.63 -12.20
C ASN A 341 13.68 18.52 -13.53
N GLN A 342 14.97 18.86 -13.55
CA GLN A 342 15.84 18.73 -14.73
C GLN A 342 16.37 17.28 -14.93
N LEU A 343 16.30 16.44 -13.90
CA LEU A 343 16.76 15.05 -14.00
C LEU A 343 15.77 14.21 -14.82
N PRO A 344 16.25 13.20 -15.59
CA PRO A 344 15.37 12.22 -16.22
C PRO A 344 14.51 11.53 -15.16
N ASN A 345 13.21 11.85 -15.17
CA ASN A 345 12.27 11.45 -14.13
C ASN A 345 11.34 10.31 -14.58
N GLU A 346 11.46 9.84 -15.81
CA GLU A 346 10.47 9.00 -16.45
C GLU A 346 11.03 7.61 -16.76
N LEU A 347 10.63 6.62 -15.97
CA LEU A 347 10.77 5.21 -16.34
C LEU A 347 9.47 4.76 -16.99
N TYR A 348 9.52 4.48 -18.29
CA TYR A 348 8.39 3.93 -19.03
C TYR A 348 8.39 2.41 -18.94
N LEU A 349 7.21 1.84 -18.75
CA LEU A 349 6.95 0.42 -18.83
C LEU A 349 6.86 0.01 -20.30
N ASP A 350 7.57 -1.05 -20.67
CA ASP A 350 7.47 -1.69 -21.97
C ASP A 350 6.20 -2.55 -21.98
N SER A 351 5.27 -2.24 -22.88
CA SER A 351 3.98 -2.92 -22.99
C SER A 351 4.08 -4.39 -23.41
N SER A 352 5.24 -4.83 -23.93
CA SER A 352 5.50 -6.25 -24.23
C SER A 352 5.87 -7.08 -23.00
N LYS A 353 6.14 -6.43 -21.86
CA LYS A 353 6.69 -7.06 -20.66
C LYS A 353 5.65 -7.21 -19.54
N THR A 354 6.02 -8.05 -18.57
CA THR A 354 5.28 -8.22 -17.32
C THR A 354 6.12 -7.67 -16.17
N TYR A 355 5.50 -6.86 -15.32
CA TYR A 355 6.14 -6.28 -14.15
C TYR A 355 5.46 -6.74 -12.86
N HIS A 356 6.15 -6.60 -11.74
CA HIS A 356 5.63 -6.96 -10.43
C HIS A 356 5.89 -5.83 -9.43
N VAL A 357 4.86 -5.39 -8.72
CA VAL A 357 5.01 -4.51 -7.54
C VAL A 357 5.07 -5.39 -6.31
N LYS A 358 6.18 -5.37 -5.57
CA LYS A 358 6.42 -6.26 -4.43
C LYS A 358 6.74 -5.47 -3.16
N ASN A 359 6.29 -5.99 -2.02
CA ASN A 359 6.82 -5.65 -0.71
C ASN A 359 8.03 -6.55 -0.39
N SER A 360 9.19 -5.97 -0.14
CA SER A 360 10.39 -6.65 0.33
C SER A 360 10.86 -6.00 1.63
N ASN A 361 10.52 -6.60 2.77
CA ASN A 361 10.89 -6.13 4.12
C ASN A 361 10.44 -4.70 4.43
N GLY A 362 9.20 -4.34 4.07
CA GLY A 362 8.65 -3.00 4.33
C GLY A 362 9.06 -1.96 3.29
N ARG A 363 9.65 -2.40 2.17
CA ARG A 363 10.03 -1.56 1.04
C ARG A 363 9.26 -1.98 -0.20
N ILE A 364 8.68 -1.03 -0.92
CA ILE A 364 7.92 -1.29 -2.13
C ILE A 364 8.80 -1.09 -3.37
N GLY A 365 8.84 -2.08 -4.25
CA GLY A 365 9.64 -2.03 -5.48
C GLY A 365 8.91 -2.58 -6.70
N VAL A 366 9.33 -2.12 -7.87
CA VAL A 366 8.90 -2.61 -9.19
C VAL A 366 9.99 -3.52 -9.75
N TYR A 367 9.60 -4.70 -10.21
CA TYR A 367 10.46 -5.76 -10.72
C TYR A 367 10.07 -6.17 -12.13
N GLU A 368 11.05 -6.60 -12.92
CA GLU A 368 10.88 -7.37 -14.17
C GLU A 368 11.48 -8.76 -13.93
N GLY A 369 10.63 -9.79 -13.86
CA GLY A 369 11.06 -11.10 -13.37
C GLY A 369 11.64 -11.01 -11.95
N THR A 370 12.91 -11.40 -11.78
CA THR A 370 13.65 -11.28 -10.51
C THR A 370 14.46 -10.00 -10.40
N GLN A 371 14.59 -9.23 -11.49
CA GLN A 371 15.38 -8.00 -11.50
C GLN A 371 14.57 -6.87 -10.88
N LEU A 372 15.10 -6.27 -9.81
CA LEU A 372 14.59 -5.02 -9.26
C LEU A 372 14.85 -3.90 -10.28
N LEU A 373 13.79 -3.34 -10.84
CA LEU A 373 13.87 -2.16 -11.71
C LEU A 373 13.91 -0.87 -10.91
N LYS A 374 13.16 -0.84 -9.80
CA LYS A 374 13.06 0.36 -8.97
C LYS A 374 12.60 0.07 -7.55
N ASP A 375 13.27 0.66 -6.58
CA ASP A 375 12.88 0.63 -5.16
C ASP A 375 12.40 2.02 -4.74
N PHE A 376 11.21 2.09 -4.15
CA PHE A 376 10.58 3.31 -3.66
C PHE A 376 10.63 3.42 -2.14
N GLY A 377 11.33 2.51 -1.45
CA GLY A 377 11.41 2.48 0.01
C GLY A 377 10.04 2.32 0.65
N SER A 378 9.75 3.09 1.68
CA SER A 378 8.43 3.11 2.33
C SER A 378 7.47 4.16 1.76
N ALA A 379 7.85 4.83 0.66
CA ALA A 379 7.02 5.85 0.03
C ALA A 379 5.98 5.24 -0.92
N ASN A 380 4.95 6.01 -1.26
CA ASN A 380 4.06 5.68 -2.36
C ASN A 380 4.73 6.00 -3.71
N PHE A 381 4.25 5.36 -4.76
CA PHE A 381 4.59 5.75 -6.13
C PHE A 381 3.38 5.58 -7.03
N SER A 382 3.43 6.13 -8.23
CA SER A 382 2.31 6.04 -9.17
C SER A 382 2.75 5.56 -10.54
N MET A 383 1.89 4.79 -11.20
CA MET A 383 1.96 4.49 -12.62
C MET A 383 0.94 5.36 -13.34
N VAL A 384 1.39 6.16 -14.30
CA VAL A 384 0.57 7.14 -15.00
C VAL A 384 0.61 6.90 -16.49
N PRO A 385 -0.56 6.79 -17.16
CA PRO A 385 -0.60 6.60 -18.59
C PRO A 385 -0.19 7.88 -19.31
N GLN A 386 0.32 7.74 -20.54
CA GLN A 386 0.59 8.88 -21.42
C GLN A 386 -0.66 9.73 -21.67
N ALA A 387 -1.84 9.08 -21.75
CA ALA A 387 -3.13 9.74 -21.85
C ALA A 387 -4.22 8.87 -21.18
N TYR A 388 -5.25 9.51 -20.63
CA TYR A 388 -6.42 8.80 -20.11
C TYR A 388 -7.32 8.39 -21.29
N ASN A 389 -7.15 7.17 -21.80
CA ASN A 389 -7.99 6.57 -22.86
C ASN A 389 -7.73 5.07 -22.98
N GLU A 390 -8.55 4.38 -23.79
CA GLU A 390 -8.53 2.93 -23.98
C GLU A 390 -7.26 2.39 -24.68
N SER A 391 -6.47 3.27 -25.30
CA SER A 391 -5.15 2.90 -25.82
C SER A 391 -4.12 2.72 -24.70
N ASN A 392 -4.42 3.17 -23.48
CA ASN A 392 -3.55 3.08 -22.31
C ASN A 392 -4.28 2.38 -21.16
N VAL A 393 -4.11 1.06 -21.07
CA VAL A 393 -4.75 0.20 -20.05
C VAL A 393 -3.68 -0.41 -19.16
N ILE A 394 -3.91 -0.43 -17.85
CA ILE A 394 -3.08 -1.16 -16.89
C ILE A 394 -3.88 -2.29 -16.26
N LYS A 395 -3.33 -3.50 -16.29
CA LYS A 395 -3.91 -4.69 -15.68
C LYS A 395 -3.22 -4.99 -14.36
N LEU A 396 -4.00 -5.11 -13.28
CA LEU A 396 -3.54 -5.58 -11.98
C LEU A 396 -4.06 -7.00 -11.77
N ASN A 397 -3.19 -8.01 -11.73
CA ASN A 397 -3.58 -9.43 -11.68
C ASN A 397 -4.66 -9.77 -12.73
N ASN A 398 -4.45 -9.38 -13.99
CA ASN A 398 -5.36 -9.51 -15.14
C ASN A 398 -6.59 -8.60 -15.17
N ARG A 399 -6.92 -7.87 -14.09
CA ARG A 399 -8.06 -6.95 -14.08
C ARG A 399 -7.68 -5.60 -14.70
N PRO A 400 -8.35 -5.12 -15.75
CA PRO A 400 -7.99 -3.88 -16.44
C PRO A 400 -8.49 -2.63 -15.71
N TYR A 401 -7.70 -1.58 -15.73
CA TYR A 401 -8.00 -0.26 -15.20
C TYR A 401 -7.50 0.82 -16.17
N LEU A 402 -8.12 2.00 -16.11
CA LEU A 402 -7.70 3.19 -16.81
C LEU A 402 -7.16 4.24 -15.83
N GLY A 403 -6.31 5.12 -16.35
CA GLY A 403 -5.80 6.25 -15.59
C GLY A 403 -4.68 5.88 -14.62
N LYS A 404 -4.50 6.73 -13.62
CA LYS A 404 -3.39 6.67 -12.66
C LYS A 404 -3.64 5.60 -11.61
N ILE A 405 -2.64 4.76 -11.38
CA ILE A 405 -2.61 3.78 -10.29
C ILE A 405 -1.51 4.17 -9.31
N GLU A 406 -1.88 4.47 -8.07
CA GLU A 406 -0.93 4.68 -6.97
C GLU A 406 -0.76 3.41 -6.15
N PHE A 407 0.47 3.09 -5.76
CA PHE A 407 0.80 1.95 -4.91
C PHE A 407 1.43 2.43 -3.60
N LEU A 408 1.05 1.81 -2.49
CA LEU A 408 1.66 2.00 -1.17
C LEU A 408 1.59 0.71 -0.35
N LEU A 409 2.31 0.68 0.79
CA LEU A 409 2.26 -0.44 1.72
C LEU A 409 1.23 -0.20 2.82
N GLU A 410 0.36 -1.18 3.05
CA GLU A 410 -0.65 -1.17 4.12
C GLU A 410 -0.59 -2.52 4.85
N ASN A 411 -0.22 -2.52 6.13
CA ASN A 411 -0.12 -3.73 6.96
C ASN A 411 0.72 -4.86 6.32
N GLY A 412 1.80 -4.50 5.61
CA GLY A 412 2.66 -5.45 4.90
C GLY A 412 2.16 -5.89 3.52
N PHE A 413 0.99 -5.43 3.08
CA PHE A 413 0.46 -5.70 1.74
C PHE A 413 0.71 -4.52 0.79
N VAL A 414 0.85 -4.83 -0.50
CA VAL A 414 0.84 -3.84 -1.58
C VAL A 414 -0.61 -3.45 -1.83
N ARG A 415 -0.93 -2.16 -1.64
CA ARG A 415 -2.27 -1.61 -1.83
C ARG A 415 -2.32 -0.65 -3.02
N PRO A 416 -3.04 -1.00 -4.11
CA PRO A 416 -3.27 -0.08 -5.21
C PRO A 416 -4.49 0.81 -4.98
N TYR A 417 -4.41 2.03 -5.51
CA TYR A 417 -5.48 3.01 -5.61
C TYR A 417 -5.62 3.47 -7.06
N ASN A 418 -6.80 3.33 -7.64
CA ASN A 418 -7.10 3.94 -8.92
C ASN A 418 -7.55 5.38 -8.67
N ARG A 419 -6.70 6.34 -9.07
CA ARG A 419 -6.87 7.76 -8.73
C ARG A 419 -7.53 8.54 -9.85
N ASN A 420 -8.36 9.51 -9.46
CA ASN A 420 -8.89 10.57 -10.31
C ASN A 420 -9.65 10.07 -11.55
N ILE A 421 -10.50 9.05 -11.37
CA ILE A 421 -11.35 8.50 -12.42
C ILE A 421 -12.47 9.52 -12.69
N PRO A 422 -12.72 9.93 -13.94
CA PRO A 422 -13.92 10.69 -14.28
C PRO A 422 -15.19 9.97 -13.81
N PHE A 423 -16.13 10.69 -13.20
CA PHE A 423 -17.24 10.04 -12.50
C PHE A 423 -18.13 9.15 -13.39
N ASP A 424 -18.42 9.55 -14.63
CA ASP A 424 -19.20 8.70 -15.55
C ASP A 424 -18.42 7.45 -15.99
N ASP A 425 -17.09 7.52 -16.05
CA ASP A 425 -16.24 6.37 -16.36
C ASP A 425 -16.15 5.39 -15.20
N TYR A 426 -16.22 5.89 -13.97
CA TYR A 426 -16.46 5.06 -12.79
C TYR A 426 -17.78 4.30 -12.92
N LEU A 427 -18.86 4.97 -13.35
CA LEU A 427 -20.16 4.30 -13.55
C LEU A 427 -20.09 3.22 -14.63
N LYS A 428 -19.28 3.39 -15.68
CA LYS A 428 -19.07 2.36 -16.71
C LYS A 428 -18.41 1.10 -16.14
N GLY A 429 -17.67 1.22 -15.03
CA GLY A 429 -17.14 0.09 -14.26
C GLY A 429 -18.09 -0.47 -13.19
N VAL A 430 -19.21 0.20 -12.91
CA VAL A 430 -20.22 -0.19 -11.89
C VAL A 430 -21.47 -0.78 -12.53
N VAL A 431 -22.14 -0.03 -13.41
CA VAL A 431 -23.44 -0.40 -13.97
C VAL A 431 -23.47 -1.82 -14.59
N PRO A 432 -22.50 -2.24 -15.43
CA PRO A 432 -22.53 -3.61 -15.97
C PRO A 432 -22.26 -4.70 -14.94
N ALA A 433 -21.68 -4.36 -13.79
CA ALA A 433 -21.50 -5.30 -12.69
C ALA A 433 -22.75 -5.43 -11.81
N GLU A 434 -23.63 -4.43 -11.84
CA GLU A 434 -24.89 -4.41 -11.09
C GLU A 434 -26.06 -4.94 -11.93
N MET A 435 -26.11 -4.64 -13.23
CA MET A 435 -27.22 -5.00 -14.12
C MET A 435 -26.68 -5.57 -15.45
N PRO A 436 -27.25 -6.67 -15.99
CA PRO A 436 -26.75 -7.25 -17.24
C PRO A 436 -26.78 -6.25 -18.39
N ALA A 437 -25.65 -6.08 -19.07
CA ALA A 437 -25.51 -5.08 -20.15
C ALA A 437 -26.41 -5.36 -21.37
N SER A 438 -26.97 -6.57 -21.49
CA SER A 438 -27.91 -6.94 -22.55
C SER A 438 -29.37 -6.55 -22.28
N TRP A 439 -29.67 -5.95 -21.11
CA TRP A 439 -31.01 -5.51 -20.74
C TRP A 439 -31.46 -4.25 -21.47
N GLU A 440 -32.75 -3.92 -21.36
CA GLU A 440 -33.36 -2.83 -22.11
C GLU A 440 -32.72 -1.48 -21.77
N MET A 441 -32.57 -0.63 -22.78
CA MET A 441 -31.90 0.67 -22.65
C MET A 441 -32.52 1.54 -21.54
N GLU A 442 -33.85 1.57 -21.41
CA GLU A 442 -34.52 2.37 -20.40
C GLU A 442 -34.32 1.84 -18.97
N ALA A 443 -34.16 0.53 -18.80
CA ALA A 443 -33.78 -0.07 -17.51
C ALA A 443 -32.32 0.27 -17.15
N LEU A 444 -31.42 0.18 -18.13
CA LEU A 444 -30.01 0.56 -17.97
C LEU A 444 -29.86 2.06 -17.64
N LYS A 445 -30.68 2.94 -18.24
CA LYS A 445 -30.73 4.37 -17.91
C LYS A 445 -31.21 4.59 -16.48
N ALA A 446 -32.27 3.91 -16.05
CA ALA A 446 -32.76 3.99 -14.67
C ALA A 446 -31.68 3.54 -13.67
N GLN A 447 -31.01 2.41 -13.94
CA GLN A 447 -29.87 1.93 -13.16
C GLN A 447 -28.72 2.95 -13.13
N SER A 448 -28.41 3.57 -14.26
CA SER A 448 -27.34 4.58 -14.36
C SER A 448 -27.62 5.80 -13.48
N VAL A 449 -28.85 6.33 -13.51
CA VAL A 449 -29.26 7.48 -12.68
C VAL A 449 -29.28 7.10 -11.19
N ALA A 450 -29.82 5.93 -10.82
CA ALA A 450 -29.82 5.47 -9.44
C ALA A 450 -28.38 5.27 -8.92
N ALA A 451 -27.53 4.60 -9.68
CA ALA A 451 -26.12 4.37 -9.34
C ALA A 451 -25.32 5.69 -9.24
N ARG A 452 -25.54 6.64 -10.16
CA ARG A 452 -24.94 7.98 -10.12
C ARG A 452 -25.36 8.74 -8.86
N THR A 453 -26.64 8.70 -8.55
CA THR A 453 -27.20 9.36 -7.36
C THR A 453 -26.62 8.78 -6.08
N TYR A 454 -26.53 7.45 -5.99
CA TYR A 454 -25.97 6.77 -4.84
C TYR A 454 -24.51 7.18 -4.58
N ALA A 455 -23.70 7.24 -5.64
CA ALA A 455 -22.29 7.62 -5.55
C ALA A 455 -22.07 9.14 -5.45
N TYR A 456 -23.09 9.98 -5.65
CA TYR A 456 -22.95 11.43 -5.79
C TYR A 456 -22.28 12.08 -4.57
N SER A 457 -22.61 11.64 -3.35
CA SER A 457 -22.00 12.16 -2.12
C SER A 457 -20.56 11.73 -1.90
N THR A 458 -20.05 10.78 -2.70
CA THR A 458 -18.67 10.27 -2.62
C THR A 458 -17.74 10.92 -3.65
N MET A 459 -18.25 11.83 -4.45
CA MET A 459 -17.51 12.58 -5.44
C MET A 459 -16.37 13.37 -4.78
N GLY A 460 -15.17 13.32 -5.36
CA GLY A 460 -13.96 13.92 -4.78
C GLY A 460 -13.34 13.14 -3.62
N THR A 461 -13.92 12.01 -3.19
CA THR A 461 -13.41 11.18 -2.10
C THR A 461 -12.71 9.91 -2.60
N THR A 462 -12.07 9.18 -1.68
CA THR A 462 -11.59 7.81 -1.92
C THR A 462 -12.54 6.82 -1.27
N ILE A 463 -13.14 5.93 -2.07
CA ILE A 463 -13.99 4.84 -1.57
C ILE A 463 -13.30 3.48 -1.74
N ASN A 464 -13.82 2.44 -1.09
CA ASN A 464 -13.32 1.07 -1.25
C ASN A 464 -14.15 0.31 -2.29
N ASP A 465 -13.54 -0.60 -3.05
CA ASP A 465 -14.21 -1.54 -3.97
C ASP A 465 -14.91 -2.73 -3.27
N THR A 466 -15.18 -2.61 -1.97
CA THR A 466 -15.85 -3.63 -1.14
C THR A 466 -17.37 -3.52 -1.21
N GLN A 467 -18.09 -4.55 -0.75
CA GLN A 467 -19.57 -4.58 -0.66
C GLN A 467 -20.19 -3.45 0.19
N GLY A 468 -19.40 -2.72 0.99
CA GLY A 468 -19.86 -1.52 1.69
C GLY A 468 -20.09 -0.29 0.78
N PHE A 469 -19.71 -0.41 -0.50
CA PHE A 469 -19.96 0.57 -1.57
C PHE A 469 -20.48 -0.18 -2.82
N GLN A 470 -20.42 0.45 -3.99
CA GLN A 470 -20.82 -0.18 -5.26
C GLN A 470 -19.73 -1.10 -5.82
N VAL A 471 -20.15 -2.07 -6.63
CA VAL A 471 -19.23 -3.02 -7.25
C VAL A 471 -18.48 -2.37 -8.43
N TYR A 472 -17.31 -1.81 -8.17
CA TYR A 472 -16.42 -1.29 -9.22
C TYR A 472 -15.47 -2.37 -9.75
N ARG A 473 -15.59 -2.72 -11.04
CA ARG A 473 -14.78 -3.78 -11.68
C ARG A 473 -13.61 -3.29 -12.52
N GLY A 474 -13.38 -1.98 -12.58
CA GLY A 474 -12.37 -1.38 -13.45
C GLY A 474 -12.90 -1.12 -14.87
N TYR A 475 -12.06 -1.34 -15.87
CA TYR A 475 -12.39 -1.19 -17.29
C TYR A 475 -13.02 -2.46 -17.86
N GLU A 476 -14.12 -2.93 -17.26
CA GLU A 476 -15.00 -3.98 -17.79
C GLU A 476 -16.26 -3.35 -18.40
N TRP A 477 -16.06 -2.48 -19.40
CA TRP A 477 -17.12 -1.64 -19.95
C TRP A 477 -17.90 -2.36 -21.06
N HIS A 478 -19.17 -1.98 -21.23
CA HIS A 478 -20.05 -2.53 -22.27
C HIS A 478 -20.78 -1.42 -23.03
N VAL A 479 -20.90 -1.57 -24.36
CA VAL A 479 -21.46 -0.55 -25.25
C VAL A 479 -22.86 -0.09 -24.79
N ASN A 480 -23.76 -1.01 -24.47
CA ASN A 480 -25.13 -0.67 -24.08
C ASN A 480 -25.21 0.10 -22.76
N THR A 481 -24.47 -0.34 -21.72
CA THR A 481 -24.44 0.38 -20.44
C THR A 481 -23.76 1.73 -20.59
N ASN A 482 -22.70 1.82 -21.40
CA ASN A 482 -22.03 3.09 -21.69
C ASN A 482 -22.99 4.06 -22.37
N ASN A 483 -23.76 3.61 -23.36
CA ASN A 483 -24.78 4.43 -24.03
C ASN A 483 -25.85 4.91 -23.04
N ALA A 484 -26.29 4.08 -22.09
CA ALA A 484 -27.23 4.49 -21.05
C ALA A 484 -26.66 5.54 -20.08
N ILE A 485 -25.39 5.38 -19.69
CA ILE A 485 -24.67 6.33 -18.82
C ILE A 485 -24.51 7.68 -19.52
N GLU A 486 -24.08 7.69 -20.79
CA GLU A 486 -23.92 8.93 -21.58
C GLU A 486 -25.27 9.59 -21.88
N ALA A 487 -26.32 8.81 -22.18
CA ALA A 487 -27.67 9.35 -22.41
C ALA A 487 -28.29 9.98 -21.16
N THR A 488 -27.83 9.62 -19.96
CA THR A 488 -28.28 10.17 -18.67
C THR A 488 -27.22 11.06 -18.02
N LYS A 489 -26.26 11.57 -18.80
CA LYS A 489 -25.11 12.31 -18.27
C LYS A 489 -25.51 13.50 -17.40
N GLY A 490 -24.97 13.51 -16.18
CA GLY A 490 -25.26 14.52 -15.15
C GLY A 490 -26.62 14.37 -14.48
N GLU A 491 -27.44 13.37 -14.83
CA GLU A 491 -28.76 13.20 -14.22
C GLU A 491 -28.71 12.40 -12.91
N ILE A 492 -29.29 12.98 -11.86
CA ILE A 492 -29.44 12.38 -10.52
C ILE A 492 -30.88 12.53 -10.01
N LEU A 493 -31.24 11.75 -8.98
CA LEU A 493 -32.51 11.88 -8.27
C LEU A 493 -32.41 12.90 -7.13
N THR A 494 -33.40 13.78 -7.06
CA THR A 494 -33.55 14.77 -6.00
C THR A 494 -34.93 14.71 -5.36
N PHE A 495 -35.00 15.01 -4.07
CA PHE A 495 -36.23 15.19 -3.32
C PHE A 495 -36.21 16.57 -2.66
N ASN A 496 -37.25 17.38 -2.90
CA ASN A 496 -37.30 18.78 -2.46
C ASN A 496 -36.02 19.58 -2.86
N GLY A 497 -35.54 19.36 -4.09
CA GLY A 497 -34.35 20.03 -4.64
C GLY A 497 -32.99 19.46 -4.20
N ASN A 498 -32.96 18.59 -3.18
CA ASN A 498 -31.74 18.02 -2.62
C ASN A 498 -31.47 16.62 -3.19
N PRO A 499 -30.22 16.25 -3.55
CA PRO A 499 -29.87 14.88 -3.94
C PRO A 499 -30.29 13.87 -2.87
N ILE A 500 -30.90 12.75 -3.28
CA ILE A 500 -31.25 11.69 -2.32
C ILE A 500 -30.03 10.85 -1.90
N GLY A 501 -28.90 10.99 -2.61
CA GLY A 501 -27.60 10.40 -2.25
C GLY A 501 -27.67 8.88 -2.06
N GLN A 502 -27.07 8.40 -0.96
CA GLN A 502 -27.02 6.98 -0.59
C GLN A 502 -28.39 6.32 -0.36
N ASN A 503 -29.49 7.09 -0.36
CA ASN A 503 -30.84 6.52 -0.31
C ASN A 503 -31.33 6.02 -1.69
N ALA A 504 -30.60 6.26 -2.78
CA ALA A 504 -30.86 5.68 -4.11
C ALA A 504 -30.46 4.19 -4.17
N VAL A 505 -30.93 3.39 -3.22
CA VAL A 505 -30.63 1.96 -3.09
C VAL A 505 -31.39 1.13 -4.12
N PHE A 506 -30.83 0.00 -4.53
CA PHE A 506 -31.43 -0.92 -5.49
C PHE A 506 -31.02 -2.36 -5.19
N SER A 507 -31.82 -3.33 -5.63
CA SER A 507 -31.56 -4.75 -5.44
C SER A 507 -32.03 -5.58 -6.64
N SER A 508 -31.55 -6.82 -6.76
CA SER A 508 -31.82 -7.68 -7.92
C SER A 508 -33.33 -7.85 -8.17
N SER A 509 -34.08 -8.30 -7.16
CA SER A 509 -35.53 -8.41 -7.24
C SER A 509 -36.18 -8.12 -5.89
N ASN A 510 -37.28 -7.39 -5.90
CA ASN A 510 -38.09 -7.13 -4.71
C ASN A 510 -39.09 -8.27 -4.42
N GLY A 511 -39.29 -9.21 -5.35
CA GLY A 511 -40.19 -10.36 -5.20
C GLY A 511 -41.66 -10.04 -5.48
N GLY A 512 -41.94 -8.99 -6.26
CA GLY A 512 -43.30 -8.52 -6.55
C GLY A 512 -43.83 -7.48 -5.56
N PHE A 513 -43.03 -7.09 -4.57
CA PHE A 513 -43.38 -6.08 -3.58
C PHE A 513 -42.15 -5.31 -3.10
N ALA A 514 -42.09 -4.01 -3.42
CA ALA A 514 -41.04 -3.11 -2.93
C ALA A 514 -41.18 -2.89 -1.42
N GLU A 515 -40.06 -2.74 -0.72
CA GLU A 515 -40.00 -2.61 0.74
C GLU A 515 -39.70 -1.17 1.19
N SER A 516 -40.15 -0.79 2.38
CA SER A 516 -39.77 0.47 3.03
C SER A 516 -38.47 0.36 3.82
N ASN A 517 -37.74 1.47 3.93
CA ASN A 517 -36.53 1.52 4.73
C ASN A 517 -36.81 1.23 6.22
N SER A 518 -37.92 1.74 6.76
CA SER A 518 -38.28 1.62 8.17
C SER A 518 -38.66 0.19 8.56
N ASN A 519 -39.31 -0.55 7.66
CA ASN A 519 -39.68 -1.95 7.89
C ASN A 519 -38.46 -2.87 7.92
N LEU A 520 -37.47 -2.61 7.06
CA LEU A 520 -36.32 -3.49 6.89
C LEU A 520 -35.13 -3.14 7.79
N TRP A 521 -34.78 -1.85 7.85
CA TRP A 521 -33.59 -1.37 8.57
C TRP A 521 -33.94 -0.59 9.85
N GLY A 522 -35.22 -0.37 10.13
CA GLY A 522 -35.68 0.49 11.22
C GLY A 522 -35.51 1.98 10.92
N GLY A 523 -35.68 2.81 11.95
CA GLY A 523 -35.56 4.26 11.86
C GLY A 523 -36.76 4.96 11.22
N SER A 524 -36.60 6.25 10.96
CA SER A 524 -37.66 7.09 10.41
C SER A 524 -37.99 6.72 8.97
N GLN A 525 -39.28 6.72 8.64
CA GLN A 525 -39.76 6.48 7.27
C GLN A 525 -39.22 7.54 6.31
N ILE A 526 -38.54 7.10 5.24
CA ILE A 526 -38.12 7.96 4.13
C ILE A 526 -39.27 8.02 3.12
N ALA A 527 -39.73 9.23 2.80
CA ALA A 527 -40.98 9.46 2.06
C ALA A 527 -41.04 8.74 0.69
N TYR A 528 -39.90 8.62 0.00
CA TYR A 528 -39.78 7.99 -1.32
C TYR A 528 -39.35 6.51 -1.28
N LEU A 529 -39.11 5.92 -0.11
CA LEU A 529 -38.79 4.49 0.05
C LEU A 529 -39.93 3.79 0.80
N THR A 530 -41.05 3.55 0.11
CA THR A 530 -42.28 3.02 0.70
C THR A 530 -42.57 1.60 0.24
N ALA A 531 -43.22 0.83 1.12
CA ALA A 531 -43.64 -0.52 0.78
C ALA A 531 -44.83 -0.47 -0.20
N LYS A 532 -44.74 -1.16 -1.33
CA LYS A 532 -45.84 -1.24 -2.31
C LYS A 532 -45.71 -2.42 -3.27
N ALA A 533 -46.85 -2.88 -3.78
CA ALA A 533 -46.90 -3.91 -4.81
C ALA A 533 -46.16 -3.48 -6.08
N ASP A 534 -45.40 -4.41 -6.66
CA ASP A 534 -44.68 -4.24 -7.91
C ASP A 534 -45.06 -5.38 -8.88
N SER A 535 -46.18 -5.21 -9.56
CA SER A 535 -46.74 -6.19 -10.49
C SER A 535 -45.86 -6.50 -11.70
N MET A 536 -44.75 -5.78 -11.90
CA MET A 536 -43.82 -5.95 -13.01
C MET A 536 -42.57 -6.76 -12.62
N ASP A 537 -42.31 -6.99 -11.34
CA ASP A 537 -41.23 -7.88 -10.89
C ASP A 537 -41.69 -9.36 -10.91
N THR A 538 -42.08 -9.83 -12.09
CA THR A 538 -42.60 -11.19 -12.34
C THR A 538 -41.59 -12.09 -13.05
N SER A 539 -40.47 -11.51 -13.54
CA SER A 539 -39.46 -12.24 -14.29
C SER A 539 -38.52 -13.06 -13.41
N TYR A 540 -38.52 -12.83 -12.10
CA TYR A 540 -37.72 -13.59 -11.16
C TYR A 540 -38.44 -14.89 -10.78
N GLN A 541 -37.89 -16.03 -11.22
CA GLN A 541 -38.37 -17.33 -10.76
C GLN A 541 -37.92 -17.51 -9.30
N GLY A 542 -38.85 -17.88 -8.42
CA GLY A 542 -38.57 -18.11 -7.00
C GLY A 542 -37.38 -19.05 -6.78
N TRP A 543 -36.84 -19.04 -5.57
CA TRP A 543 -35.71 -19.87 -5.17
C TRP A 543 -36.13 -20.86 -4.09
N ASN A 544 -35.43 -21.98 -3.97
CA ASN A 544 -35.60 -22.89 -2.86
C ASN A 544 -34.27 -23.44 -2.37
N LEU A 545 -34.25 -23.84 -1.09
CA LEU A 545 -33.16 -24.55 -0.45
C LEU A 545 -33.77 -25.73 0.31
N THR A 546 -33.32 -26.95 0.02
CA THR A 546 -33.72 -28.15 0.76
C THR A 546 -32.60 -28.54 1.72
N MET A 547 -32.94 -28.74 2.99
CA MET A 547 -32.04 -29.16 4.05
C MET A 547 -32.55 -30.44 4.70
N ASN A 548 -31.67 -31.42 4.91
CA ASN A 548 -32.00 -32.60 5.69
C ASN A 548 -32.17 -32.21 7.16
N LYS A 549 -33.20 -32.73 7.81
CA LYS A 549 -33.38 -32.55 9.25
C LYS A 549 -32.29 -33.27 10.01
N SER A 550 -32.06 -34.54 9.71
CA SER A 550 -30.92 -35.28 10.25
C SER A 550 -29.66 -34.92 9.47
N GLN A 551 -28.65 -34.42 10.17
CA GLN A 551 -27.34 -34.10 9.61
C GLN A 551 -26.29 -35.18 9.95
N LEU A 552 -26.55 -36.02 10.94
CA LEU A 552 -25.70 -37.15 11.35
C LEU A 552 -26.55 -38.40 11.61
N ASP A 553 -26.06 -39.54 11.15
CA ASP A 553 -26.59 -40.84 11.55
C ASP A 553 -26.02 -41.21 12.93
N LEU A 554 -26.81 -40.98 13.99
CA LEU A 554 -26.36 -41.21 15.35
C LEU A 554 -26.23 -42.69 15.70
N ASP A 555 -26.98 -43.58 15.03
CA ASP A 555 -26.94 -45.02 15.30
C ASP A 555 -25.62 -45.65 14.82
N ALA A 556 -24.96 -45.00 13.86
CA ALA A 556 -23.64 -45.39 13.36
C ALA A 556 -22.47 -44.87 14.22
N LEU A 557 -22.72 -44.07 15.27
CA LEU A 557 -21.68 -43.38 16.03
C LEU A 557 -21.56 -43.88 17.47
N ASP A 558 -20.33 -44.19 17.90
CA ASP A 558 -20.02 -44.41 19.32
C ASP A 558 -19.96 -43.06 20.04
N LEU A 559 -21.09 -42.65 20.64
CA LEU A 559 -21.20 -41.39 21.37
C LEU A 559 -20.36 -41.36 22.67
N LYS A 560 -19.89 -42.50 23.19
CA LYS A 560 -18.98 -42.54 24.35
C LYS A 560 -17.51 -42.38 23.94
N ASN A 561 -17.19 -42.60 22.66
CA ASN A 561 -15.85 -42.41 22.12
C ASN A 561 -15.81 -41.47 20.90
N PRO A 562 -16.13 -40.18 21.08
CA PRO A 562 -16.22 -39.23 19.98
C PRO A 562 -14.92 -38.97 19.21
N ASN A 563 -13.77 -39.18 19.84
CA ASN A 563 -12.47 -39.04 19.17
C ASN A 563 -12.32 -39.96 17.95
N SER A 564 -12.99 -41.11 17.95
CA SER A 564 -12.90 -42.09 16.87
C SER A 564 -13.51 -41.61 15.55
N TRP A 565 -14.47 -40.67 15.61
CA TRP A 565 -15.28 -40.31 14.45
C TRP A 565 -15.42 -38.79 14.22
N TRP A 566 -15.18 -37.94 15.22
CA TRP A 566 -15.44 -36.49 15.14
C TRP A 566 -14.80 -35.82 13.92
N ASN A 567 -13.53 -36.15 13.65
CA ASN A 567 -12.79 -35.58 12.52
C ASN A 567 -13.07 -36.31 11.19
N ALA A 568 -13.55 -37.55 11.24
CA ALA A 568 -13.76 -38.39 10.05
C ALA A 568 -15.19 -38.32 9.50
N THR A 569 -16.16 -37.98 10.34
CA THR A 569 -17.59 -37.96 9.98
C THR A 569 -17.98 -36.57 9.51
N GLU A 570 -18.53 -36.45 8.31
CA GLU A 570 -19.10 -35.20 7.81
C GLU A 570 -20.62 -35.18 7.97
N GLU A 571 -21.17 -33.99 8.18
CA GLU A 571 -22.63 -33.81 8.12
C GLU A 571 -23.11 -33.95 6.66
N VAL A 572 -24.33 -34.45 6.45
CA VAL A 572 -24.93 -34.62 5.11
C VAL A 572 -24.78 -33.37 4.24
N GLN A 573 -24.89 -32.17 4.83
CA GLN A 573 -24.74 -30.89 4.14
C GLN A 573 -23.72 -29.97 4.82
N ALA A 574 -22.55 -30.52 5.17
CA ALA A 574 -21.52 -29.85 5.97
C ALA A 574 -21.16 -28.43 5.49
N SER A 575 -21.01 -28.22 4.17
CA SER A 575 -20.67 -26.90 3.62
C SER A 575 -21.72 -25.83 3.91
N SER A 576 -23.00 -26.21 3.88
CA SER A 576 -24.13 -25.31 4.13
C SER A 576 -24.27 -24.94 5.61
N MET A 577 -23.68 -25.74 6.52
CA MET A 577 -23.74 -25.53 7.97
C MET A 577 -22.62 -24.62 8.52
N ASN A 578 -21.66 -24.20 7.68
CA ASN A 578 -20.53 -23.36 8.10
C ASN A 578 -20.97 -22.05 8.79
N GLY A 579 -21.97 -21.36 8.25
CA GLY A 579 -22.45 -20.11 8.84
C GLY A 579 -23.24 -20.34 10.13
N LEU A 580 -23.95 -21.47 10.28
CA LEU A 580 -24.58 -21.87 11.54
C LEU A 580 -23.54 -22.17 12.62
N ARG A 581 -22.48 -22.93 12.31
CA ARG A 581 -21.36 -23.16 13.24
C ARG A 581 -20.69 -21.86 13.67
N LYS A 582 -20.46 -20.94 12.73
CA LYS A 582 -19.93 -19.61 13.05
C LYS A 582 -20.88 -18.84 13.96
N TRP A 583 -22.18 -18.87 13.69
CA TRP A 583 -23.16 -18.20 14.53
C TRP A 583 -23.21 -18.78 15.95
N LEU A 584 -23.14 -20.11 16.11
CA LEU A 584 -23.02 -20.77 17.42
C LEU A 584 -21.74 -20.35 18.17
N LEU A 585 -20.62 -20.28 17.46
CA LEU A 585 -19.34 -19.80 18.01
C LEU A 585 -19.44 -18.36 18.53
N ASP A 586 -20.07 -17.49 17.74
CA ASP A 586 -20.15 -16.06 18.03
C ASP A 586 -21.18 -15.73 19.15
N ASN A 587 -22.21 -16.57 19.35
CA ASN A 587 -23.35 -16.24 20.24
C ASN A 587 -23.56 -17.18 21.43
N HIS A 588 -23.04 -18.42 21.40
CA HIS A 588 -23.37 -19.43 22.42
C HIS A 588 -22.16 -20.11 23.06
N HIS A 589 -21.18 -20.55 22.27
CA HIS A 589 -20.01 -21.27 22.81
C HIS A 589 -18.73 -20.76 22.18
N SER A 590 -18.02 -19.87 22.88
CA SER A 590 -16.71 -19.40 22.43
C SER A 590 -15.67 -20.53 22.47
N ASN A 591 -14.64 -20.44 21.62
CA ASN A 591 -13.53 -21.40 21.59
C ASN A 591 -13.96 -22.88 21.44
N SER A 592 -14.98 -23.14 20.63
CA SER A 592 -15.59 -24.46 20.50
C SER A 592 -15.76 -24.89 19.05
N GLU A 593 -15.76 -26.21 18.83
CA GLU A 593 -16.16 -26.86 17.58
C GLU A 593 -17.55 -27.50 17.74
N PHE A 594 -18.26 -27.63 16.62
CA PHE A 594 -19.62 -28.16 16.60
C PHE A 594 -19.80 -29.20 15.51
N LYS A 595 -20.67 -30.17 15.79
CA LYS A 595 -21.33 -31.01 14.78
C LYS A 595 -22.83 -30.79 14.88
N ILE A 596 -23.44 -30.33 13.81
CA ILE A 596 -24.89 -30.19 13.72
C ILE A 596 -25.48 -31.59 13.59
N VAL A 597 -26.41 -31.90 14.48
CA VAL A 597 -27.11 -33.19 14.53
C VAL A 597 -28.45 -33.07 13.81
N GLY A 598 -29.19 -32.00 14.11
CA GLY A 598 -30.58 -31.85 13.72
C GLY A 598 -30.96 -30.42 13.34
N LEU A 599 -31.77 -30.26 12.31
CA LEU A 599 -32.54 -29.05 12.02
C LEU A 599 -34.01 -29.39 12.24
N ASN A 600 -34.50 -29.24 13.47
CA ASN A 600 -35.81 -29.75 13.87
C ASN A 600 -36.97 -28.90 13.32
N ASN A 601 -36.83 -27.57 13.38
CA ASN A 601 -37.84 -26.64 12.90
C ASN A 601 -37.21 -25.31 12.45
N ILE A 602 -37.77 -24.73 11.39
CA ILE A 602 -37.49 -23.37 10.96
C ILE A 602 -38.83 -22.73 10.65
N GLU A 603 -39.17 -21.66 11.35
CA GLU A 603 -40.47 -21.00 11.24
C GLU A 603 -40.27 -19.50 10.98
N PRO A 604 -40.69 -18.98 9.81
CA PRO A 604 -40.69 -17.55 9.55
C PRO A 604 -41.74 -16.85 10.42
N LEU A 605 -41.39 -15.68 10.97
CA LEU A 605 -42.24 -14.94 11.91
C LEU A 605 -42.33 -13.45 11.55
N ASN A 606 -43.39 -12.80 12.05
CA ASN A 606 -43.57 -11.34 12.04
C ASN A 606 -43.47 -10.74 10.62
N VAL A 607 -44.25 -11.29 9.69
CA VAL A 607 -44.31 -10.83 8.29
C VAL A 607 -44.76 -9.37 8.24
N ASN A 608 -44.02 -8.54 7.51
CA ASN A 608 -44.35 -7.13 7.34
C ASN A 608 -45.30 -6.91 6.15
N SER A 609 -45.66 -5.64 5.90
CA SER A 609 -46.61 -5.28 4.82
C SER A 609 -46.15 -5.63 3.41
N SER A 610 -44.87 -5.95 3.20
CA SER A 610 -44.35 -6.38 1.90
C SER A 610 -44.33 -7.90 1.71
N GLY A 611 -44.70 -8.68 2.72
CA GLY A 611 -44.56 -10.13 2.71
C GLY A 611 -43.17 -10.61 3.14
N ARG A 612 -42.31 -9.74 3.68
CA ARG A 612 -40.98 -10.11 4.19
C ARG A 612 -41.03 -10.44 5.67
N ASN A 613 -40.34 -11.52 6.04
CA ASN A 613 -40.18 -11.94 7.43
C ASN A 613 -39.27 -10.96 8.16
N LYS A 614 -39.67 -10.54 9.36
CA LYS A 614 -38.79 -9.79 10.27
C LYS A 614 -37.92 -10.74 11.09
N ASP A 615 -38.50 -11.85 11.51
CA ASP A 615 -37.89 -12.80 12.42
C ASP A 615 -38.02 -14.24 11.91
N THR A 616 -37.25 -15.13 12.52
CA THR A 616 -37.20 -16.56 12.20
C THR A 616 -36.91 -17.32 13.46
N LYS A 617 -37.79 -18.25 13.82
CA LYS A 617 -37.52 -19.20 14.89
C LYS A 617 -36.76 -20.38 14.29
N ILE A 618 -35.62 -20.72 14.89
CA ILE A 618 -34.84 -21.91 14.55
C ILE A 618 -34.84 -22.86 15.75
N GLU A 619 -34.98 -24.15 15.45
CA GLU A 619 -34.83 -25.22 16.42
C GLU A 619 -33.83 -26.23 15.88
N ILE A 620 -32.70 -26.36 16.56
CA ILE A 620 -31.56 -27.14 16.09
C ILE A 620 -31.02 -28.02 17.21
N GLU A 621 -30.34 -29.09 16.81
CA GLU A 621 -29.60 -29.98 17.68
C GLU A 621 -28.14 -30.06 17.26
N TYR A 622 -27.22 -30.07 18.22
CA TYR A 622 -25.79 -30.11 17.93
C TYR A 622 -24.96 -30.68 19.10
N PHE A 623 -23.77 -31.16 18.77
CA PHE A 623 -22.73 -31.52 19.72
C PHE A 623 -21.69 -30.40 19.86
N VAL A 624 -21.02 -30.34 21.00
CA VAL A 624 -20.00 -29.33 21.33
C VAL A 624 -18.70 -29.98 21.78
N ARG A 625 -17.58 -29.49 21.22
CA ARG A 625 -16.22 -29.76 21.71
C ARG A 625 -15.55 -28.43 22.05
N ASP A 626 -15.44 -28.13 23.33
CA ASP A 626 -14.67 -26.98 23.80
C ASP A 626 -13.18 -27.29 23.62
N LEU A 627 -12.45 -26.42 22.92
CA LEU A 627 -11.05 -26.68 22.59
C LEU A 627 -10.11 -26.64 23.82
N SER A 628 -10.59 -26.09 24.94
CA SER A 628 -9.87 -26.07 26.22
C SER A 628 -10.33 -27.14 27.20
N LYS A 629 -11.62 -27.53 27.17
CA LYS A 629 -12.22 -28.47 28.14
C LYS A 629 -12.54 -29.85 27.56
N GLY A 630 -12.43 -30.03 26.25
CA GLY A 630 -12.79 -31.27 25.56
C GLY A 630 -14.28 -31.36 25.22
N PHE A 631 -14.76 -32.58 25.02
CA PHE A 631 -16.16 -32.84 24.68
C PHE A 631 -17.10 -32.54 25.84
N VAL A 632 -18.26 -31.97 25.52
CA VAL A 632 -19.34 -31.78 26.50
C VAL A 632 -20.16 -33.07 26.55
N ASN A 633 -20.14 -33.77 27.67
CA ASN A 633 -20.77 -35.08 27.84
C ASN A 633 -21.94 -35.05 28.83
N GLU A 634 -22.84 -36.03 28.72
CA GLU A 634 -23.84 -36.36 29.74
C GLU A 634 -23.21 -37.12 30.91
N SER A 635 -23.99 -37.33 31.98
CA SER A 635 -23.54 -38.04 33.18
C SER A 635 -23.16 -39.50 32.95
N ASP A 636 -23.67 -40.13 31.88
CA ASP A 636 -23.36 -41.50 31.49
C ASP A 636 -22.11 -41.63 30.60
N GLY A 637 -21.43 -40.51 30.35
CA GLY A 637 -20.20 -40.40 29.55
C GLY A 637 -20.42 -40.28 28.05
N SER A 638 -21.66 -40.32 27.56
CA SER A 638 -21.98 -40.07 26.14
C SER A 638 -21.92 -38.58 25.78
N LEU A 639 -21.67 -38.27 24.51
CA LEU A 639 -21.67 -36.90 24.00
C LEU A 639 -23.04 -36.24 24.20
N LYS A 640 -23.04 -35.04 24.80
CA LYS A 640 -24.27 -34.30 25.11
C LYS A 640 -24.88 -33.68 23.85
N LYS A 641 -26.07 -34.14 23.47
CA LYS A 641 -26.87 -33.52 22.41
C LYS A 641 -27.55 -32.25 22.94
N HIS A 642 -27.07 -31.09 22.51
CA HIS A 642 -27.68 -29.81 22.85
C HIS A 642 -28.88 -29.54 21.93
N THR A 643 -29.99 -29.07 22.49
CA THR A 643 -31.14 -28.55 21.75
C THR A 643 -31.25 -27.05 21.97
N LEU A 644 -31.35 -26.26 20.90
CA LEU A 644 -31.53 -24.82 20.94
C LEU A 644 -32.81 -24.44 20.18
N SER A 645 -33.70 -23.69 20.83
CA SER A 645 -34.86 -23.06 20.20
C SER A 645 -34.75 -21.54 20.42
N GLN A 646 -34.60 -20.79 19.33
CA GLN A 646 -34.38 -19.35 19.41
C GLN A 646 -35.00 -18.59 18.23
N THR A 647 -35.56 -17.42 18.53
CA THR A 647 -35.95 -16.43 17.52
C THR A 647 -34.77 -15.52 17.19
N ILE A 648 -34.41 -15.44 15.91
CA ILE A 648 -33.40 -14.55 15.36
C ILE A 648 -34.03 -13.65 14.29
N THR A 649 -33.34 -12.59 13.89
CA THR A 649 -33.84 -11.77 12.77
C THR A 649 -33.76 -12.56 11.47
N ALA A 650 -34.70 -12.34 10.55
CA ALA A 650 -34.72 -13.03 9.26
C ALA A 650 -33.46 -12.74 8.42
N ASN A 651 -32.85 -11.56 8.60
CA ASN A 651 -31.57 -11.24 7.95
C ASN A 651 -30.38 -12.01 8.57
N ALA A 652 -30.40 -12.29 9.87
CA ALA A 652 -29.41 -13.16 10.51
C ALA A 652 -29.54 -14.59 9.97
N PHE A 653 -30.76 -15.13 9.90
CA PHE A 653 -31.04 -16.43 9.28
C PHE A 653 -30.54 -16.49 7.82
N ARG A 654 -30.86 -15.45 7.03
CA ARG A 654 -30.39 -15.32 5.65
C ARG A 654 -28.86 -15.37 5.54
N THR A 655 -28.15 -14.67 6.42
CA THR A 655 -26.68 -14.63 6.40
C THR A 655 -26.07 -15.94 6.88
N MET A 656 -26.72 -16.60 7.86
CA MET A 656 -26.31 -17.88 8.44
C MET A 656 -26.21 -19.01 7.40
N PHE A 657 -27.12 -19.06 6.44
CA PHE A 657 -27.10 -20.06 5.36
C PHE A 657 -26.55 -19.52 4.03
N GLY A 658 -26.05 -18.28 4.04
CA GLY A 658 -25.48 -17.61 2.88
C GLY A 658 -26.52 -16.93 1.99
N THR A 659 -26.22 -15.69 1.59
CA THR A 659 -27.11 -14.80 0.82
C THR A 659 -27.39 -15.24 -0.61
N MET A 660 -26.66 -16.24 -1.11
CA MET A 660 -26.89 -16.88 -2.41
C MET A 660 -27.88 -18.05 -2.32
N ASN A 661 -27.99 -18.68 -1.15
CA ASN A 661 -28.94 -19.78 -0.89
C ASN A 661 -30.27 -19.23 -0.40
N ILE A 662 -30.22 -18.35 0.61
CA ILE A 662 -31.37 -17.59 1.10
C ILE A 662 -31.30 -16.19 0.49
N LYS A 663 -31.94 -16.00 -0.67
CA LYS A 663 -31.69 -14.81 -1.49
C LYS A 663 -32.37 -13.55 -0.97
N SER A 664 -33.45 -13.70 -0.20
CA SER A 664 -34.21 -12.59 0.39
C SER A 664 -34.77 -12.99 1.76
N THR A 665 -35.40 -12.04 2.46
CA THR A 665 -36.20 -12.30 3.67
C THR A 665 -37.66 -12.61 3.37
N MET A 666 -38.05 -12.74 2.10
CA MET A 666 -39.37 -13.16 1.65
C MET A 666 -39.33 -14.65 1.34
N TYR A 667 -39.68 -15.47 2.33
CA TYR A 667 -39.68 -16.92 2.19
C TYR A 667 -40.69 -17.57 3.13
N ASP A 668 -41.06 -18.79 2.77
CA ASP A 668 -41.83 -19.70 3.59
C ASP A 668 -41.01 -21.00 3.79
N VAL A 669 -41.44 -21.84 4.73
CA VAL A 669 -40.78 -23.10 5.02
C VAL A 669 -41.79 -24.24 4.99
N GLU A 670 -41.57 -25.16 4.06
CA GLU A 670 -42.25 -26.45 4.01
C GLU A 670 -41.52 -27.41 4.95
N ASN A 671 -42.15 -27.73 6.08
CA ASN A 671 -41.58 -28.60 7.10
C ASN A 671 -42.01 -30.05 6.89
N GLY A 672 -41.22 -30.83 6.13
CA GLY A 672 -41.45 -32.25 5.88
C GLY A 672 -40.93 -33.16 6.98
N GLU A 673 -41.16 -34.47 6.86
CA GLU A 673 -40.68 -35.45 7.86
C GLU A 673 -39.15 -35.54 7.90
N GLU A 674 -38.50 -35.69 6.74
CA GLU A 674 -37.05 -35.85 6.64
C GLU A 674 -36.30 -34.57 6.26
N THR A 675 -36.99 -33.61 5.63
CA THR A 675 -36.38 -32.41 5.06
C THR A 675 -37.15 -31.14 5.40
N LEU A 676 -36.42 -30.04 5.58
CA LEU A 676 -36.92 -28.67 5.60
C LEU A 676 -36.66 -28.05 4.23
N LYS A 677 -37.71 -27.55 3.57
CA LYS A 677 -37.58 -26.87 2.28
C LYS A 677 -37.99 -25.41 2.42
N VAL A 678 -36.99 -24.54 2.38
CA VAL A 678 -37.20 -23.08 2.36
C VAL A 678 -37.52 -22.68 0.93
N VAL A 679 -38.66 -22.06 0.69
CA VAL A 679 -39.08 -21.56 -0.62
C VAL A 679 -39.25 -20.06 -0.51
N GLY A 680 -38.59 -19.30 -1.37
CA GLY A 680 -38.65 -17.84 -1.30
C GLY A 680 -38.73 -17.16 -2.64
N ASN A 681 -38.96 -15.85 -2.58
CA ASN A 681 -39.09 -15.00 -3.74
C ASN A 681 -38.21 -13.74 -3.62
N GLY A 682 -37.90 -13.11 -4.73
CA GLY A 682 -37.01 -11.95 -4.79
C GLY A 682 -35.55 -12.26 -4.44
N PHE A 683 -34.70 -11.24 -4.59
CA PHE A 683 -33.27 -11.34 -4.33
C PHE A 683 -32.71 -9.99 -3.87
N GLY A 684 -32.29 -9.94 -2.61
CA GLY A 684 -31.76 -8.75 -1.96
C GLY A 684 -32.76 -8.11 -0.99
N HIS A 685 -32.51 -6.84 -0.66
CA HIS A 685 -33.25 -6.12 0.37
C HIS A 685 -34.65 -5.68 -0.05
N GLY A 686 -34.92 -5.49 -1.34
CA GLY A 686 -36.24 -5.08 -1.85
C GLY A 686 -36.60 -3.60 -1.63
N VAL A 687 -35.83 -2.85 -0.83
CA VAL A 687 -35.94 -1.38 -0.71
C VAL A 687 -35.43 -0.69 -1.98
N GLY A 688 -36.16 0.31 -2.47
CA GLY A 688 -35.78 1.09 -3.66
C GLY A 688 -36.01 0.33 -4.97
N MET A 689 -35.13 0.53 -5.96
CA MET A 689 -35.35 0.00 -7.31
C MET A 689 -35.10 -1.51 -7.40
N SER A 690 -36.09 -2.25 -7.92
CA SER A 690 -35.90 -3.64 -8.38
C SER A 690 -35.30 -3.62 -9.79
N GLN A 691 -34.19 -4.32 -9.97
CA GLN A 691 -33.54 -4.43 -11.27
C GLN A 691 -34.41 -5.24 -12.25
N HIS A 692 -34.91 -6.40 -11.80
CA HIS A 692 -35.83 -7.22 -12.59
C HIS A 692 -37.15 -6.49 -12.91
N GLY A 693 -37.70 -5.76 -11.94
CA GLY A 693 -38.90 -4.96 -12.14
C GLY A 693 -38.68 -3.77 -13.09
N ALA A 694 -37.53 -3.09 -13.01
CA ALA A 694 -37.14 -2.05 -13.97
C ALA A 694 -37.02 -2.61 -15.40
N GLN A 695 -36.42 -3.80 -15.55
CA GLN A 695 -36.31 -4.47 -16.83
C GLN A 695 -37.67 -4.84 -17.43
N SER A 696 -38.59 -5.40 -16.63
CA SER A 696 -39.94 -5.69 -17.09
C SER A 696 -40.72 -4.43 -17.45
N ARG A 697 -40.56 -3.34 -16.69
CA ARG A 697 -41.19 -2.04 -16.99
C ARG A 697 -40.67 -1.43 -18.29
N ALA A 698 -39.36 -1.51 -18.53
CA ALA A 698 -38.76 -1.09 -19.79
C ALA A 698 -39.31 -1.90 -20.97
N LYS A 699 -39.42 -3.23 -20.84
CA LYS A 699 -40.09 -4.09 -21.83
C LYS A 699 -41.55 -3.74 -22.06
N ALA A 700 -42.24 -3.25 -21.03
CA ALA A 700 -43.61 -2.74 -21.12
C ALA A 700 -43.70 -1.30 -21.68
N GLY A 701 -42.59 -0.71 -22.14
CA GLY A 701 -42.56 0.61 -22.77
C GLY A 701 -42.42 1.80 -21.82
N HIS A 702 -42.18 1.57 -20.52
CA HIS A 702 -41.92 2.66 -19.60
C HIS A 702 -40.52 3.25 -19.83
N ASN A 703 -40.43 4.57 -19.89
CA ASN A 703 -39.13 5.25 -19.92
C ASN A 703 -38.47 5.27 -18.53
N TYR A 704 -37.16 5.55 -18.50
CA TYR A 704 -36.38 5.52 -17.26
C TYR A 704 -36.90 6.47 -16.17
N LYS A 705 -37.49 7.62 -16.53
CA LYS A 705 -38.07 8.56 -15.55
C LYS A 705 -39.32 7.98 -14.91
N GLN A 706 -40.17 7.30 -15.67
CA GLN A 706 -41.35 6.60 -15.15
C GLN A 706 -40.95 5.41 -14.27
N ILE A 707 -39.89 4.69 -14.65
CA ILE A 707 -39.34 3.60 -13.83
C ILE A 707 -38.84 4.15 -12.48
N LEU A 708 -38.06 5.23 -12.51
CA LEU A 708 -37.51 5.85 -11.30
C LEU A 708 -38.59 6.48 -10.42
N ASP A 709 -39.59 7.16 -10.98
CA ASP A 709 -40.72 7.71 -10.22
C ASP A 709 -41.56 6.59 -9.58
N PHE A 710 -41.63 5.41 -10.21
CA PHE A 710 -42.19 4.27 -9.51
C PHE A 710 -41.35 3.95 -8.26
N TYR A 711 -40.06 3.65 -8.36
CA TYR A 711 -39.31 3.16 -7.20
C TYR A 711 -38.96 4.22 -6.14
N TYR A 712 -38.87 5.49 -6.54
CA TYR A 712 -38.51 6.62 -5.70
C TYR A 712 -39.57 7.72 -5.81
N LYS A 713 -40.81 7.37 -5.46
CA LYS A 713 -41.99 8.22 -5.69
C LYS A 713 -41.82 9.64 -5.15
N GLY A 714 -42.11 10.62 -5.99
CA GLY A 714 -42.01 12.05 -5.65
C GLY A 714 -40.60 12.63 -5.73
N THR A 715 -39.62 11.85 -6.20
CA THR A 715 -38.31 12.39 -6.59
C THR A 715 -38.33 12.92 -8.02
N ASN A 716 -37.39 13.81 -8.35
CA ASN A 716 -37.22 14.36 -9.69
C ASN A 716 -35.85 14.00 -10.25
N VAL A 717 -35.80 13.69 -11.55
CA VAL A 717 -34.54 13.56 -12.30
C VAL A 717 -34.06 14.97 -12.67
N THR A 718 -32.91 15.38 -12.12
CA THR A 718 -32.33 16.71 -12.34
C THR A 718 -30.90 16.59 -12.86
N LYS A 719 -30.52 17.48 -13.77
CA LYS A 719 -29.13 17.58 -14.26
C LYS A 719 -28.29 18.40 -13.27
N ARG A 720 -27.15 17.86 -12.85
CA ARG A 720 -26.19 18.48 -11.92
C ARG A 720 -24.78 18.44 -12.47
#